data_AF-V6TP28-F1
#
_entry.id   AF-V6TP28-F1
#
_cell.length_a   1.000
_cell.length_b   1.000
_cell.length_c   1.000
_cell.angle_alpha   90.00
_cell.angle_beta   90.00
_cell.angle_gamma   90.00
#
_symmetry.space_group_name_H-M   'P 1'
#
loop_
_entity.id
_entity.type
_entity.pdbx_description
1 polymer ?
#
loop_
_entity_poly.entity_id
_entity_poly.type
_entity_poly.pdbx_seq_one_letter_code
_entity_poly.pdbx_strand_id
1 'polypeptide(L)'
;MPYHLRPCCPPLSVPASSSCYLPVRRCSSSLGVCLGQRPGSECYRRAAVSGQNCECLILEWLALRALQLLGRRLQEPVDIIASCLSRAVMQCPRIAECTNVPLQPEARPASPPIPRAIGQGINCMIDKDPHARDPPLKRLGVPVFDLAELREREGGVLGRGAFGVVRSIEGYPGLAVKEVRVDGLGASALRSLRFELTTLTTLTHPGILRYHQIIEDENGDLIYIVMDRHDASLETLIMRHRRRKEPVSAETILALAAQITGALAYLHGIHGVDARGDPYQGIVHRDLKPANILVSEDRKRVVLADFGPYKNALRSGNTIIEILVYMAPETLIYNSTTPASDIWSLGVIVYELATLKKPNFLEGKEPKDVFINGWRPDLSAIEDVSIRSILERIFVLDPVKRPTARELAELLRVSDASVVRMRLRAMMLEETLNKANARIASLEKELQTKSSDICALKNTITTQTAEIDSLRKDLETKFDQIDAQSSEIDALKGQCKEHLTTTKALESRIALLIAKSNLQSELLLLPRLVRAAHTNSTETVQMLVEGGDGVGKRDEQGMTALMHAAQQGHVEPARLLVEEEQGLQDRNGWTALMHAAHNNHFEVVEILAAHECGNRDINGRTALMIAAERGHTEIVAALAQHEKGLTDSSGNTALMLAADNARTEAVRQLVEHEKGMKDSQNHSALLGSQEWAHRSRQDRHSSR
;
A
#
# COMPACT_ATOMS: atom_id res chain seq x y z
N MET A 1 -25.49 17.71 12.26
CA MET A 1 -25.89 18.25 10.93
C MET A 1 -24.67 18.85 10.26
N PRO A 2 -24.39 18.54 8.99
CA PRO A 2 -23.29 19.11 8.21
C PRO A 2 -23.76 20.23 7.29
N TYR A 3 -22.87 21.15 6.90
CA TYR A 3 -23.02 21.93 5.66
C TYR A 3 -21.65 22.18 4.99
N HIS A 4 -21.56 21.81 3.71
CA HIS A 4 -20.49 22.22 2.81
C HIS A 4 -20.70 23.67 2.35
N LEU A 5 -19.61 24.36 1.93
CA LEU A 5 -19.40 24.83 0.53
C LEU A 5 -18.17 25.77 0.40
N ARG A 6 -17.34 25.48 -0.61
CA ARG A 6 -16.46 26.42 -1.35
C ARG A 6 -17.16 26.73 -2.70
N PRO A 7 -16.63 27.53 -3.67
CA PRO A 7 -15.45 28.45 -3.69
C PRO A 7 -15.80 29.87 -4.21
N CYS A 8 -14.80 30.76 -4.39
CA CYS A 8 -14.65 31.66 -5.56
C CYS A 8 -13.37 32.54 -5.49
N CYS A 9 -12.60 32.60 -6.59
CA CYS A 9 -11.70 33.72 -6.94
C CYS A 9 -12.41 34.56 -8.04
N PRO A 10 -11.96 35.77 -8.44
CA PRO A 10 -10.96 35.89 -9.53
C PRO A 10 -10.08 37.19 -9.42
N PRO A 11 -9.62 37.91 -10.48
CA PRO A 11 -8.18 37.96 -10.81
C PRO A 11 -7.58 39.37 -11.09
N LEU A 12 -6.29 39.45 -11.44
CA LEU A 12 -5.57 40.50 -12.21
C LEU A 12 -4.10 40.03 -12.34
N SER A 13 -3.28 40.30 -13.36
CA SER A 13 -3.46 40.59 -14.80
C SER A 13 -2.06 40.59 -15.45
N VAL A 14 -1.91 40.11 -16.69
CA VAL A 14 -0.61 40.03 -17.41
C VAL A 14 -0.64 40.92 -18.67
N PRO A 15 0.51 41.47 -19.11
CA PRO A 15 0.89 41.48 -20.52
C PRO A 15 2.25 40.76 -20.73
N ALA A 16 2.42 39.80 -21.64
CA ALA A 16 2.56 39.98 -23.10
C ALA A 16 3.73 40.92 -23.45
N SER A 17 4.70 40.61 -24.33
CA SER A 17 4.85 39.58 -25.38
C SER A 17 6.36 39.18 -25.51
N SER A 18 6.91 38.36 -26.42
CA SER A 18 6.47 37.86 -27.74
C SER A 18 7.29 36.62 -28.18
N SER A 19 6.65 35.68 -28.90
CA SER A 19 7.05 35.05 -30.20
C SER A 19 8.53 34.69 -30.51
N CYS A 20 8.93 33.58 -31.17
CA CYS A 20 8.43 32.21 -31.45
C CYS A 20 9.50 31.48 -32.31
N TYR A 21 9.30 30.18 -32.59
CA TYR A 21 9.92 29.37 -33.68
C TYR A 21 11.40 28.89 -33.59
N LEU A 22 11.53 27.59 -33.28
CA LEU A 22 12.26 26.52 -33.99
C LEU A 22 12.90 26.87 -35.37
N PRO A 23 14.02 26.21 -35.82
CA PRO A 23 14.04 24.74 -35.90
C PRO A 23 15.39 23.98 -35.74
N VAL A 24 15.25 22.65 -35.69
CA VAL A 24 16.29 21.62 -35.75
C VAL A 24 17.02 21.57 -37.11
N ARG A 25 18.36 21.41 -37.12
CA ARG A 25 19.10 20.75 -38.22
C ARG A 25 20.31 19.93 -37.73
N ARG A 26 20.63 18.87 -38.48
CA ARG A 26 21.72 17.90 -38.27
C ARG A 26 22.99 18.28 -39.07
N CYS A 27 24.15 17.81 -38.58
CA CYS A 27 25.43 17.62 -39.32
C CYS A 27 26.09 18.92 -39.88
N SER A 28 27.40 19.00 -40.15
CA SER A 28 28.47 17.99 -40.30
C SER A 28 29.88 18.54 -39.97
N SER A 29 30.85 17.62 -39.90
CA SER A 29 32.24 17.75 -40.40
C SER A 29 33.25 18.80 -39.85
N SER A 30 34.27 18.26 -39.18
CA SER A 30 35.72 18.35 -39.50
C SER A 30 36.60 19.57 -39.15
N LEU A 31 37.76 19.22 -38.56
CA LEU A 31 39.12 19.81 -38.72
C LEU A 31 39.39 21.23 -38.18
N GLY A 32 40.51 21.36 -37.43
CA GLY A 32 41.09 22.66 -37.06
C GLY A 32 41.91 22.63 -35.76
N VAL A 33 43.20 22.27 -35.84
CA VAL A 33 44.14 22.41 -34.71
C VAL A 33 44.61 23.86 -34.62
N CYS A 34 44.62 24.45 -33.42
CA CYS A 34 45.55 25.53 -33.08
C CYS A 34 45.91 25.50 -31.59
N LEU A 35 47.20 25.46 -31.31
CA LEU A 35 47.79 25.46 -29.96
C LEU A 35 48.08 26.89 -29.49
N GLY A 36 47.97 27.11 -28.17
CA GLY A 36 48.75 28.12 -27.46
C GLY A 36 48.09 29.49 -27.25
N GLN A 37 47.62 29.73 -26.03
CA GLN A 37 48.15 30.75 -25.10
C GLN A 37 47.31 30.79 -23.79
N ARG A 38 47.98 31.07 -22.68
CA ARG A 38 47.45 31.40 -21.34
C ARG A 38 48.28 32.60 -20.82
N PRO A 39 47.87 33.31 -19.76
CA PRO A 39 46.53 33.55 -19.21
C PRO A 39 46.24 35.06 -19.02
N GLY A 40 44.99 35.45 -18.74
CA GLY A 40 44.68 36.84 -18.38
C GLY A 40 43.24 37.05 -17.90
N SER A 41 43.10 37.48 -16.65
CA SER A 41 41.90 38.02 -15.98
C SER A 41 40.75 38.57 -16.84
N GLU A 42 39.53 38.04 -16.65
CA GLU A 42 38.35 38.77 -16.09
C GLU A 42 37.05 37.95 -16.25
N CYS A 43 36.53 37.39 -15.14
CA CYS A 43 35.09 37.17 -14.90
C CYS A 43 34.82 36.63 -13.47
N TYR A 44 35.32 37.33 -12.46
CA TYR A 44 34.98 37.04 -11.05
C TYR A 44 33.86 37.97 -10.57
N ARG A 45 32.62 37.73 -11.02
CA ARG A 45 31.39 38.17 -10.32
C ARG A 45 30.12 37.52 -10.87
N ARG A 46 29.25 37.08 -9.94
CA ARG A 46 27.86 36.57 -10.13
C ARG A 46 27.69 35.20 -10.82
N ALA A 47 27.88 34.13 -10.05
CA ALA A 47 26.94 33.01 -10.00
C ALA A 47 27.13 32.21 -8.69
N ALA A 48 26.44 32.62 -7.63
CA ALA A 48 26.46 31.93 -6.33
C ALA A 48 25.04 31.52 -5.91
N VAL A 49 24.39 30.65 -6.71
CA VAL A 49 23.13 29.96 -6.36
C VAL A 49 23.07 28.56 -7.01
N SER A 50 23.83 27.61 -6.48
CA SER A 50 23.53 26.16 -6.45
C SER A 50 24.80 25.40 -6.00
N GLY A 51 24.80 24.91 -4.75
CA GLY A 51 25.92 24.14 -4.24
C GLY A 51 25.92 22.71 -4.79
N GLN A 52 26.71 22.44 -5.82
CA GLN A 52 27.16 21.09 -6.19
C GLN A 52 28.66 21.12 -6.53
N ASN A 53 29.39 20.11 -6.04
CA ASN A 53 30.85 20.05 -6.10
C ASN A 53 31.34 19.72 -7.53
N CYS A 54 31.83 20.72 -8.26
CA CYS A 54 32.32 20.58 -9.63
C CYS A 54 33.85 20.39 -9.75
N GLU A 55 34.53 19.87 -8.72
CA GLU A 55 35.99 19.61 -8.78
C GLU A 55 36.35 18.16 -9.15
N CYS A 56 35.48 17.17 -8.90
CA CYS A 56 35.78 15.76 -9.20
C CYS A 56 35.79 15.44 -10.71
N LEU A 57 34.86 16.03 -11.49
CA LEU A 57 34.66 15.70 -12.91
C LEU A 57 35.81 16.15 -13.83
N ILE A 58 36.62 17.13 -13.41
CA ILE A 58 37.74 17.65 -14.21
C ILE A 58 38.96 16.70 -14.14
N LEU A 59 39.20 16.09 -12.98
CA LEU A 59 40.30 15.15 -12.78
C LEU A 59 40.04 13.81 -13.49
N GLU A 60 38.80 13.33 -13.43
CA GLU A 60 38.37 12.08 -14.07
C GLU A 60 38.49 12.14 -15.61
N TRP A 61 38.13 13.29 -16.21
CA TRP A 61 38.29 13.51 -17.65
C TRP A 61 39.75 13.59 -18.10
N LEU A 62 40.63 14.20 -17.31
CA LEU A 62 42.07 14.27 -17.59
C LEU A 62 42.73 12.89 -17.49
N ALA A 63 42.35 12.06 -16.52
CA ALA A 63 42.86 10.69 -16.38
C ALA A 63 42.47 9.80 -17.58
N LEU A 64 41.20 9.85 -18.00
CA LEU A 64 40.71 9.09 -19.16
C LEU A 64 41.36 9.56 -20.48
N ARG A 65 41.62 10.86 -20.62
CA ARG A 65 42.32 11.43 -21.80
C ARG A 65 43.79 10.97 -21.87
N ALA A 66 44.46 10.83 -20.73
CA ALA A 66 45.85 10.35 -20.66
C ALA A 66 45.96 8.86 -21.03
N LEU A 67 45.00 8.04 -20.55
CA LEU A 67 44.95 6.61 -20.85
C LEU A 67 44.70 6.30 -22.35
N GLN A 68 43.95 7.14 -23.06
CA GLN A 68 43.73 6.98 -24.50
C GLN A 68 44.95 7.32 -25.38
N LEU A 69 45.91 8.10 -24.88
CA LEU A 69 47.09 8.51 -25.67
C LEU A 69 48.26 7.51 -25.65
N LEU A 70 48.24 6.51 -24.76
CA LEU A 70 49.31 5.52 -24.58
C LEU A 70 48.98 4.13 -25.17
N GLY A 71 48.09 4.08 -26.17
CA GLY A 71 47.69 2.85 -26.83
C GLY A 71 48.73 2.24 -27.78
N ARG A 72 49.76 1.55 -27.26
CA ARG A 72 50.45 0.45 -27.98
C ARG A 72 50.95 -0.67 -27.06
N ARG A 73 50.32 -1.84 -27.21
CA ARG A 73 50.81 -3.22 -27.01
C ARG A 73 51.82 -3.49 -25.87
N LEU A 74 51.37 -4.25 -24.88
CA LEU A 74 51.95 -5.57 -24.55
C LEU A 74 50.92 -6.42 -23.78
N GLN A 75 51.09 -7.75 -23.83
CA GLN A 75 50.20 -8.74 -23.20
C GLN A 75 50.39 -8.78 -21.65
N GLU A 76 49.45 -9.43 -20.97
CA GLU A 76 49.36 -9.66 -19.50
C GLU A 76 50.57 -10.39 -18.87
N PRO A 77 50.69 -10.57 -17.51
CA PRO A 77 49.83 -10.11 -16.40
C PRO A 77 50.53 -9.40 -15.22
N VAL A 78 49.72 -8.73 -14.39
CA VAL A 78 49.76 -8.43 -12.92
C VAL A 78 51.09 -8.30 -12.12
N ASP A 79 52.16 -9.06 -12.38
CA ASP A 79 53.25 -9.27 -11.39
C ASP A 79 54.24 -8.10 -11.22
N ILE A 80 54.23 -7.10 -12.10
CA ILE A 80 55.18 -5.97 -12.03
C ILE A 80 54.72 -4.87 -11.05
N ILE A 81 53.43 -4.76 -10.75
CA ILE A 81 52.91 -3.75 -9.80
C ILE A 81 53.25 -4.13 -8.34
N ALA A 82 53.30 -5.43 -8.02
CA ALA A 82 53.71 -5.93 -6.71
C ALA A 82 55.19 -5.62 -6.36
N SER A 83 56.05 -5.54 -7.37
CA SER A 83 57.48 -5.25 -7.21
C SER A 83 57.75 -3.79 -6.82
N CYS A 84 57.00 -2.84 -7.37
CA CYS A 84 57.18 -1.41 -7.06
C CYS A 84 56.60 -1.01 -5.69
N LEU A 85 55.50 -1.63 -5.25
CA LEU A 85 54.92 -1.37 -3.92
C LEU A 85 55.79 -1.91 -2.77
N SER A 86 56.55 -2.99 -3.00
CA SER A 86 57.45 -3.56 -1.99
C SER A 86 58.70 -2.71 -1.71
N ARG A 87 58.99 -1.66 -2.50
CA ARG A 87 60.21 -0.84 -2.35
C ARG A 87 59.99 0.54 -1.72
N ALA A 88 58.75 0.91 -1.41
CA ALA A 88 58.40 2.20 -0.79
C ALA A 88 58.08 2.12 0.72
N VAL A 89 57.95 0.92 1.30
CA VAL A 89 57.53 0.72 2.71
C VAL A 89 58.74 0.53 3.67
N MET A 90 59.96 0.42 3.14
CA MET A 90 61.19 0.20 3.93
C MET A 90 61.91 1.50 4.33
N GLN A 91 61.20 2.49 4.90
CA GLN A 91 61.85 3.64 5.54
C GLN A 91 61.00 4.43 6.57
N CYS A 92 60.46 3.75 7.59
CA CYS A 92 60.53 4.14 9.03
C CYS A 92 59.53 3.32 9.89
N PRO A 93 59.81 3.05 11.19
CA PRO A 93 59.18 1.92 11.89
C PRO A 93 58.20 2.31 13.02
N ARG A 94 57.47 1.28 13.48
CA ARG A 94 56.64 1.17 14.71
C ARG A 94 55.21 1.73 14.63
N ILE A 95 54.28 0.87 14.22
CA ILE A 95 53.40 0.14 15.14
C ILE A 95 53.28 -1.28 14.60
N ALA A 96 53.59 -2.27 15.43
CA ALA A 96 53.47 -3.68 15.09
C ALA A 96 52.56 -4.36 16.12
N GLU A 97 51.61 -5.11 15.59
CA GLU A 97 51.16 -6.42 16.06
C GLU A 97 50.26 -6.48 17.33
N CYS A 98 49.21 -7.32 17.39
CA CYS A 98 48.79 -8.37 16.44
C CYS A 98 47.25 -8.52 16.39
N THR A 99 46.72 -8.70 15.18
CA THR A 99 45.39 -9.27 14.92
C THR A 99 45.47 -10.79 14.88
N ASN A 100 44.52 -11.53 15.48
CA ASN A 100 43.71 -12.57 14.81
C ASN A 100 42.88 -13.47 15.77
N VAL A 101 41.54 -13.48 15.56
CA VAL A 101 40.67 -14.68 15.33
C VAL A 101 40.37 -15.63 16.53
N PRO A 102 39.14 -16.24 16.68
CA PRO A 102 37.77 -15.90 16.27
C PRO A 102 36.72 -15.93 17.43
N LEU A 103 35.43 -15.79 17.09
CA LEU A 103 34.21 -16.07 17.89
C LEU A 103 33.88 -17.59 17.86
N GLN A 104 33.21 -18.32 18.79
CA GLN A 104 32.51 -18.17 20.09
C GLN A 104 32.76 -19.48 20.94
N PRO A 105 32.12 -19.84 22.11
CA PRO A 105 31.12 -19.18 22.97
C PRO A 105 31.47 -19.18 24.50
N GLU A 106 30.47 -18.90 25.34
CA GLU A 106 30.59 -18.67 26.80
C GLU A 106 31.20 -19.83 27.61
N ALA A 107 32.21 -19.51 28.43
CA ALA A 107 32.58 -20.27 29.62
C ALA A 107 33.05 -19.33 30.73
N ARG A 108 32.54 -19.52 31.96
CA ARG A 108 32.90 -18.68 33.13
C ARG A 108 34.37 -18.90 33.52
N PRO A 109 35.18 -17.86 33.72
CA PRO A 109 36.44 -18.00 34.44
C PRO A 109 36.18 -18.03 35.95
N ALA A 110 36.66 -19.10 36.60
CA ALA A 110 36.73 -19.15 38.05
C ALA A 110 37.77 -18.14 38.58
N SER A 111 37.50 -17.59 39.76
CA SER A 111 38.40 -16.69 40.48
C SER A 111 39.72 -17.39 40.86
N PRO A 112 40.91 -16.80 40.59
CA PRO A 112 42.17 -17.26 41.16
C PRO A 112 42.24 -16.93 42.67
N PRO A 113 43.05 -17.66 43.46
CA PRO A 113 43.02 -17.58 44.91
C PRO A 113 43.60 -16.27 45.44
N ILE A 114 42.80 -15.57 46.27
CA ILE A 114 43.26 -14.44 47.07
C ILE A 114 44.23 -14.96 48.15
N PRO A 115 45.47 -14.45 48.25
CA PRO A 115 46.35 -14.77 49.37
C PRO A 115 45.74 -14.25 50.68
N ARG A 116 45.59 -15.12 51.68
CA ARG A 116 45.32 -14.70 53.06
C ARG A 116 46.50 -13.86 53.57
N ALA A 117 46.36 -12.55 53.60
CA ALA A 117 47.22 -11.65 54.36
C ALA A 117 46.35 -10.85 55.35
N ILE A 118 46.74 -10.90 56.62
CA ILE A 118 46.04 -10.27 57.74
C ILE A 118 46.22 -8.75 57.66
N GLY A 119 45.21 -7.99 58.08
CA GLY A 119 45.10 -6.57 57.79
C GLY A 119 46.17 -5.69 58.45
N GLN A 120 46.45 -4.55 57.80
CA GLN A 120 47.00 -3.34 58.42
C GLN A 120 46.49 -2.11 57.66
N GLY A 121 46.28 -1.02 58.39
CA GLY A 121 45.61 0.17 57.88
C GLY A 121 46.47 1.02 56.93
N ILE A 122 45.81 2.00 56.31
CA ILE A 122 46.43 3.00 55.44
C ILE A 122 47.44 3.82 56.25
N ASN A 123 48.73 3.59 56.01
CA ASN A 123 49.81 4.35 56.61
C ASN A 123 50.52 5.14 55.51
N CYS A 124 50.03 6.34 55.20
CA CYS A 124 50.74 7.26 54.32
C CYS A 124 51.96 7.83 55.04
N MET A 125 53.12 7.78 54.39
CA MET A 125 54.40 8.20 54.94
C MET A 125 54.36 9.64 55.47
N ILE A 126 54.64 9.79 56.76
CA ILE A 126 55.24 10.99 57.36
C ILE A 126 56.54 10.51 58.02
N ASP A 127 57.60 11.31 57.91
CA ASP A 127 58.91 10.98 58.48
C ASP A 127 58.87 10.70 59.99
N LYS A 128 59.79 9.85 60.43
CA LYS A 128 59.91 9.44 61.84
C LYS A 128 60.50 10.54 62.70
N ASP A 129 59.65 11.25 63.43
CA ASP A 129 60.04 12.03 64.61
C ASP A 129 59.78 11.19 65.89
N PRO A 130 60.77 10.96 66.80
CA PRO A 130 60.61 10.00 67.90
C PRO A 130 59.65 10.41 69.03
N HIS A 131 59.06 11.60 69.00
CA HIS A 131 58.19 12.10 70.07
C HIS A 131 56.70 11.77 69.87
N ALA A 132 56.36 10.49 70.01
CA ALA A 132 54.97 10.05 70.07
C ALA A 132 54.33 10.35 71.44
N ARG A 133 53.39 11.31 71.48
CA ARG A 133 52.11 11.29 72.23
C ARG A 133 51.45 12.67 72.19
N ASP A 134 50.48 12.86 71.30
CA ASP A 134 49.34 13.75 71.54
C ASP A 134 48.20 13.48 70.54
N PRO A 135 46.91 13.58 70.94
CA PRO A 135 45.78 13.41 70.02
C PRO A 135 45.71 14.52 68.96
N PRO A 136 45.03 14.30 67.81
CA PRO A 136 44.90 15.30 66.75
C PRO A 136 44.24 16.62 67.19
N LEU A 137 43.50 16.61 68.30
CA LEU A 137 42.85 17.78 68.92
C LEU A 137 43.85 18.91 69.27
N LYS A 138 45.08 18.57 69.67
CA LYS A 138 46.07 19.58 70.13
C LYS A 138 46.65 20.46 69.02
N ARG A 139 46.52 20.10 67.74
CA ARG A 139 47.10 20.87 66.61
C ARG A 139 46.30 22.11 66.20
N LEU A 140 45.11 22.34 66.77
CA LEU A 140 44.19 23.42 66.36
C LEU A 140 43.84 24.42 67.48
N GLY A 141 44.40 24.26 68.69
CA GLY A 141 44.09 25.14 69.83
C GLY A 141 42.65 25.02 70.37
N VAL A 142 41.88 24.03 69.89
CA VAL A 142 40.54 23.70 70.41
C VAL A 142 40.71 22.89 71.70
N PRO A 143 40.11 23.31 72.84
CA PRO A 143 40.20 22.55 74.08
C PRO A 143 39.49 21.20 73.95
N VAL A 144 39.94 20.21 74.72
CA VAL A 144 39.21 18.96 74.90
C VAL A 144 38.26 19.14 76.08
N PHE A 145 36.96 19.00 75.85
CA PHE A 145 35.94 19.15 76.89
C PHE A 145 35.58 17.78 77.47
N ASP A 146 35.34 17.72 78.77
CA ASP A 146 34.53 16.65 79.36
C ASP A 146 33.07 17.10 79.51
N LEU A 147 32.19 16.16 79.90
CA LEU A 147 30.75 16.41 80.00
C LEU A 147 30.38 17.38 81.13
N ALA A 148 31.18 17.43 82.20
CA ALA A 148 30.92 18.31 83.33
C ALA A 148 31.28 19.76 82.96
N GLU A 149 32.47 19.97 82.39
CA GLU A 149 32.90 21.27 81.88
C GLU A 149 31.95 21.81 80.80
N LEU A 150 31.48 20.95 79.90
CA LEU A 150 30.56 21.35 78.83
C LEU A 150 29.21 21.84 79.38
N ARG A 151 28.69 21.19 80.44
CA ARG A 151 27.46 21.59 81.15
C ARG A 151 27.64 22.87 81.96
N GLU A 152 28.78 23.05 82.64
CA GLU A 152 29.09 24.29 83.36
C GLU A 152 29.25 25.50 82.43
N ARG A 153 29.70 25.28 81.19
CA ARG A 153 29.88 26.31 80.16
C ARG A 153 28.72 26.40 79.15
N GLU A 154 27.53 25.86 79.45
CA GLU A 154 26.36 25.98 78.57
C GLU A 154 25.89 27.44 78.44
N GLY A 155 26.15 28.06 77.29
CA GLY A 155 25.67 29.39 76.96
C GLY A 155 24.30 29.41 76.28
N GLY A 156 23.98 30.55 75.66
CA GLY A 156 22.69 30.78 75.00
C GLY A 156 22.38 29.80 73.85
N VAL A 157 21.08 29.52 73.67
CA VAL A 157 20.57 28.71 72.56
C VAL A 157 20.72 29.47 71.23
N LEU A 158 21.54 28.94 70.33
CA LEU A 158 21.78 29.46 68.99
C LEU A 158 20.73 28.96 67.97
N GLY A 159 20.19 27.75 68.20
CA GLY A 159 19.16 27.17 67.34
C GLY A 159 18.45 25.98 67.96
N ARG A 160 17.20 25.75 67.56
CA ARG A 160 16.42 24.54 67.88
C ARG A 160 16.00 23.88 66.58
N GLY A 161 16.35 22.61 66.39
CA GLY A 161 15.97 21.83 65.21
C GLY A 161 15.29 20.52 65.61
N ALA A 162 14.82 19.77 64.61
CA ALA A 162 14.15 18.48 64.84
C ALA A 162 15.06 17.38 65.44
N PHE A 163 16.38 17.62 65.51
CA PHE A 163 17.40 16.67 65.96
C PHE A 163 18.16 17.13 67.20
N GLY A 164 17.78 18.25 67.81
CA GLY A 164 18.55 18.80 68.91
C GLY A 164 18.44 20.30 69.14
N VAL A 165 19.15 20.73 70.18
CA VAL A 165 19.39 22.15 70.48
C VAL A 165 20.87 22.43 70.24
N VAL A 166 21.16 23.55 69.57
CA VAL A 166 22.52 24.08 69.41
C VAL A 166 22.69 25.24 70.38
N ARG A 167 23.73 25.20 71.22
CA ARG A 167 24.10 26.24 72.18
C ARG A 167 25.51 26.76 71.91
N SER A 168 25.78 28.00 72.32
CA SER A 168 27.15 28.53 72.41
C SER A 168 27.87 27.95 73.63
N ILE A 169 29.19 27.81 73.55
CA ILE A 169 30.02 27.43 74.72
C ILE A 169 30.61 28.71 75.34
N GLU A 170 30.38 28.93 76.64
CA GLU A 170 30.89 30.11 77.34
C GLU A 170 32.43 30.09 77.44
N GLY A 171 33.04 31.25 77.20
CA GLY A 171 34.49 31.40 77.04
C GLY A 171 35.04 31.03 75.65
N TYR A 172 34.25 30.37 74.78
CA TYR A 172 34.68 29.89 73.47
C TYR A 172 33.78 30.40 72.33
N PRO A 173 33.88 31.69 71.95
CA PRO A 173 32.95 32.31 71.00
C PRO A 173 33.01 31.73 69.58
N GLY A 174 34.08 31.03 69.21
CA GLY A 174 34.20 30.32 67.92
C GLY A 174 33.60 28.90 67.91
N LEU A 175 33.07 28.40 69.03
CA LEU A 175 32.58 27.03 69.17
C LEU A 175 31.10 26.97 69.56
N ALA A 176 30.44 25.90 69.13
CA ALA A 176 29.07 25.56 69.50
C ALA A 176 28.99 24.08 69.89
N VAL A 177 28.01 23.76 70.74
CA VAL A 177 27.64 22.38 71.09
C VAL A 177 26.25 22.08 70.55
N LYS A 178 26.07 20.90 69.97
CA LYS A 178 24.77 20.36 69.57
C LYS A 178 24.43 19.15 70.43
N GLU A 179 23.35 19.24 71.19
CA GLU A 179 22.75 18.11 71.89
C GLU A 179 21.85 17.31 70.95
N VAL A 180 22.20 16.05 70.71
CA VAL A 180 21.39 15.10 69.94
C VAL A 180 20.76 14.10 70.90
N ARG A 181 19.42 14.09 70.93
CA ARG A 181 18.64 13.07 71.65
C ARG A 181 18.66 11.77 70.86
N VAL A 182 18.99 10.69 71.56
CA VAL A 182 19.07 9.33 70.99
C VAL A 182 18.16 8.33 71.69
N ASP A 183 17.38 8.80 72.67
CA ASP A 183 16.36 8.02 73.37
C ASP A 183 15.31 7.47 72.39
N GLY A 184 15.01 6.17 72.50
CA GLY A 184 14.11 5.44 71.61
C GLY A 184 14.73 4.92 70.30
N LEU A 185 16.01 5.18 70.00
CA LEU A 185 16.68 4.55 68.86
C LEU A 185 17.08 3.09 69.15
N GLY A 186 16.69 2.17 68.26
CA GLY A 186 17.10 0.77 68.36
C GLY A 186 18.61 0.58 68.21
N ALA A 187 19.16 -0.47 68.85
CA ALA A 187 20.61 -0.70 68.94
C ALA A 187 21.36 -0.74 67.58
N SER A 188 20.70 -1.10 66.48
CA SER A 188 21.28 -1.04 65.14
C SER A 188 21.42 0.40 64.61
N ALA A 189 20.41 1.25 64.86
CA ALA A 189 20.43 2.67 64.47
C ALA A 189 21.47 3.45 65.28
N LEU A 190 21.62 3.15 66.58
CA LEU A 190 22.66 3.73 67.44
C LEU A 190 24.08 3.38 66.98
N ARG A 191 24.31 2.15 66.47
CA ARG A 191 25.61 1.79 65.88
C ARG A 191 25.91 2.56 64.59
N SER A 192 24.91 2.74 63.73
CA SER A 192 25.06 3.60 62.54
C SER A 192 25.36 5.05 62.93
N LEU A 193 24.67 5.58 63.96
CA LEU A 193 24.91 6.93 64.50
C LEU A 193 26.35 7.13 64.95
N ARG A 194 26.85 6.26 65.83
CA ARG A 194 28.23 6.36 66.34
C ARG A 194 29.26 6.25 65.21
N PHE A 195 29.07 5.32 64.27
CA PHE A 195 29.98 5.12 63.13
C PHE A 195 30.06 6.35 62.23
N GLU A 196 28.92 6.96 61.92
CA GLU A 196 28.87 8.12 61.05
C GLU A 196 29.35 9.39 61.74
N LEU A 197 28.98 9.65 63.00
CA LEU A 197 29.53 10.77 63.75
C LEU A 197 31.07 10.68 63.80
N THR A 198 31.61 9.48 64.01
CA THR A 198 33.06 9.21 63.91
C THR A 198 33.62 9.47 62.50
N THR A 199 32.83 9.25 61.44
CA THR A 199 33.21 9.61 60.07
C THR A 199 33.23 11.15 59.90
N LEU A 200 32.23 11.86 60.44
CA LEU A 200 32.12 13.32 60.35
C LEU A 200 33.30 14.07 61.00
N THR A 201 33.86 13.57 62.10
CA THR A 201 35.05 14.18 62.73
C THR A 201 36.35 13.98 61.95
N THR A 202 36.37 13.05 60.98
CA THR A 202 37.52 12.88 60.07
C THR A 202 37.46 13.76 58.82
N LEU A 203 36.30 14.35 58.51
CA LEU A 203 36.14 15.21 57.33
C LEU A 203 36.96 16.50 57.47
N THR A 204 37.73 16.82 56.44
CA THR A 204 38.55 18.04 56.40
C THR A 204 38.41 18.70 55.03
N HIS A 205 37.47 19.65 54.93
CA HIS A 205 37.22 20.45 53.73
C HIS A 205 36.67 21.83 54.13
N PRO A 206 37.11 22.95 53.52
CA PRO A 206 36.72 24.30 53.94
C PRO A 206 35.24 24.64 53.74
N GLY A 207 34.53 23.88 52.91
CA GLY A 207 33.08 24.01 52.70
C GLY A 207 32.24 23.01 53.51
N ILE A 208 32.80 22.35 54.52
CA ILE A 208 32.11 21.38 55.39
C ILE A 208 32.28 21.83 56.84
N LEU A 209 31.21 21.77 57.62
CA LEU A 209 31.23 22.11 59.04
C LEU A 209 32.19 21.16 59.78
N ARG A 210 33.16 21.73 60.51
CA ARG A 210 34.12 20.96 61.27
C ARG A 210 33.53 20.49 62.60
N TYR A 211 33.53 19.18 62.79
CA TYR A 211 33.20 18.53 64.05
C TYR A 211 34.50 18.18 64.77
N HIS A 212 34.67 18.69 65.99
CA HIS A 212 35.91 18.50 66.77
C HIS A 212 35.80 17.31 67.70
N GLN A 213 34.70 17.19 68.44
CA GLN A 213 34.52 16.18 69.50
C GLN A 213 33.09 15.67 69.54
N ILE A 214 32.94 14.43 70.00
CA ILE A 214 31.68 13.75 70.29
C ILE A 214 31.80 13.25 71.73
N ILE A 215 30.84 13.61 72.57
CA ILE A 215 30.79 13.25 74.00
C ILE A 215 29.43 12.60 74.23
N GLU A 216 29.40 11.43 74.85
CA GLU A 216 28.16 10.73 75.18
C GLU A 216 27.83 10.94 76.66
N ASP A 217 26.54 11.08 76.98
CA ASP A 217 26.07 11.16 78.38
C ASP A 217 26.21 9.81 79.09
N GLU A 218 26.33 9.82 80.42
CA GLU A 218 26.53 8.61 81.23
C GLU A 218 25.38 7.60 81.07
N ASN A 219 24.17 8.09 80.83
CA ASN A 219 22.98 7.27 80.57
C ASN A 219 22.88 6.77 79.12
N GLY A 220 23.68 7.32 78.19
CA GLY A 220 23.63 7.01 76.76
C GLY A 220 22.45 7.59 75.97
N ASP A 221 21.59 8.40 76.61
CA ASP A 221 20.39 9.01 75.99
C ASP A 221 20.66 10.31 75.20
N LEU A 222 21.83 10.93 75.42
CA LEU A 222 22.25 12.17 74.79
C LEU A 222 23.67 12.04 74.22
N ILE A 223 23.87 12.61 73.03
CA ILE A 223 25.18 12.81 72.40
C ILE A 223 25.41 14.31 72.19
N TYR A 224 26.49 14.83 72.74
CA TYR A 224 26.94 16.21 72.58
C TYR A 224 28.02 16.27 71.50
N ILE A 225 27.84 17.16 70.52
CA ILE A 225 28.78 17.31 69.40
C ILE A 225 29.35 18.73 69.43
N VAL A 226 30.66 18.86 69.58
CA VAL A 226 31.37 20.15 69.58
C VAL A 226 31.83 20.48 68.16
N MET A 227 31.49 21.66 67.66
CA MET A 227 31.68 22.08 66.26
C MET A 227 32.02 23.57 66.13
N ASP A 228 32.49 23.99 64.95
CA ASP A 228 32.71 25.41 64.63
C ASP A 228 31.38 26.20 64.67
N ARG A 229 31.36 27.34 65.36
CA ARG A 229 30.17 28.20 65.41
C ARG A 229 30.02 29.04 64.15
N HIS A 230 28.78 29.15 63.67
CA HIS A 230 28.37 30.05 62.61
C HIS A 230 27.07 30.77 63.03
N ASP A 231 26.97 32.08 62.81
CA ASP A 231 25.85 32.90 63.34
C ASP A 231 24.63 33.01 62.41
N ALA A 232 24.68 32.42 61.21
CA ALA A 232 23.59 32.48 60.23
C ALA A 232 23.53 31.24 59.32
N SER A 233 22.33 30.94 58.81
CA SER A 233 22.10 29.97 57.73
C SER A 233 21.71 30.65 56.43
N LEU A 234 21.85 29.95 55.29
CA LEU A 234 21.45 30.44 53.97
C LEU A 234 19.95 30.75 53.92
N GLU A 235 19.13 30.02 54.69
CA GLU A 235 17.71 30.33 54.89
C GLU A 235 17.48 31.72 55.48
N THR A 236 18.26 32.11 56.51
CA THR A 236 18.16 33.46 57.10
C THR A 236 18.60 34.56 56.11
N LEU A 237 19.55 34.25 55.22
CA LEU A 237 19.98 35.14 54.14
C LEU A 237 18.87 35.31 53.09
N ILE A 238 18.27 34.22 52.60
CA ILE A 238 17.13 34.24 51.67
C ILE A 238 15.96 35.02 52.28
N MET A 239 15.62 34.76 53.54
CA MET A 239 14.57 35.48 54.28
C MET A 239 14.85 36.99 54.38
N ARG A 240 16.12 37.39 54.58
CA ARG A 240 16.53 38.80 54.61
C ARG A 240 16.35 39.47 53.25
N HIS A 241 16.80 38.84 52.17
CA HIS A 241 16.59 39.34 50.80
C HIS A 241 15.10 39.43 50.44
N ARG A 242 14.32 38.38 50.75
CA ARG A 242 12.85 38.34 50.57
C ARG A 242 12.13 39.47 51.33
N ARG A 243 12.50 39.73 52.59
CA ARG A 243 11.93 40.83 53.39
C ARG A 243 12.27 42.22 52.84
N ARG A 244 13.47 42.38 52.28
CA ARG A 244 13.93 43.66 51.68
C ARG A 244 13.48 43.86 50.24
N LYS A 245 13.00 42.80 49.57
CA LYS A 245 12.74 42.75 48.12
C LYS A 245 13.98 43.04 47.27
N GLU A 246 15.17 42.74 47.81
CA GLU A 246 16.46 42.88 47.14
C GLU A 246 16.81 41.53 46.49
N PRO A 247 16.89 41.40 45.14
CA PRO A 247 17.34 40.16 44.51
C PRO A 247 18.79 39.82 44.89
N VAL A 248 19.14 38.53 44.87
CA VAL A 248 20.54 38.08 45.02
C VAL A 248 21.22 38.19 43.66
N SER A 249 22.41 38.80 43.58
CA SER A 249 23.11 38.96 42.30
C SER A 249 23.54 37.60 41.71
N ALA A 250 23.54 37.48 40.38
CA ALA A 250 23.88 36.22 39.72
C ALA A 250 25.31 35.74 40.07
N GLU A 251 26.26 36.66 40.22
CA GLU A 251 27.63 36.38 40.66
C GLU A 251 27.65 35.75 42.05
N THR A 252 26.81 36.27 42.97
CA THR A 252 26.68 35.75 44.33
C THR A 252 26.05 34.36 44.32
N ILE A 253 24.99 34.13 43.54
CA ILE A 253 24.34 32.81 43.41
C ILE A 253 25.33 31.79 42.85
N LEU A 254 26.08 32.13 41.79
CA LEU A 254 27.07 31.25 41.18
C LEU A 254 28.26 30.98 42.13
N ALA A 255 28.71 31.96 42.91
CA ALA A 255 29.79 31.78 43.89
C ALA A 255 29.36 30.91 45.09
N LEU A 256 28.11 31.00 45.53
CA LEU A 256 27.54 30.11 46.55
C LEU A 256 27.39 28.69 45.99
N ALA A 257 26.85 28.55 44.78
CA ALA A 257 26.73 27.25 44.10
C ALA A 257 28.10 26.58 43.90
N ALA A 258 29.13 27.33 43.49
CA ALA A 258 30.50 26.83 43.33
C ALA A 258 31.04 26.22 44.64
N GLN A 259 30.84 26.90 45.77
CA GLN A 259 31.28 26.41 47.08
C GLN A 259 30.51 25.16 47.54
N ILE A 260 29.19 25.15 47.37
CA ILE A 260 28.34 23.99 47.69
C ILE A 260 28.73 22.79 46.81
N THR A 261 28.89 22.98 45.50
CA THR A 261 29.34 21.90 44.59
C THR A 261 30.73 21.38 44.92
N GLY A 262 31.68 22.24 45.35
CA GLY A 262 32.99 21.81 45.82
C GLY A 262 32.91 20.94 47.07
N ALA A 263 32.09 21.32 48.05
CA ALA A 263 31.86 20.52 49.26
C ALA A 263 31.16 19.19 48.96
N LEU A 264 30.14 19.18 48.09
CA LEU A 264 29.51 17.95 47.61
C LEU A 264 30.51 17.06 46.83
N ALA A 265 31.38 17.64 45.99
CA ALA A 265 32.36 16.89 45.20
C ALA A 265 33.43 16.21 46.08
N TYR A 266 33.76 16.82 47.23
CA TYR A 266 34.57 16.18 48.27
C TYR A 266 33.82 15.01 48.90
N LEU A 267 32.59 15.23 49.41
CA LEU A 267 31.77 14.20 50.05
C LEU A 267 31.50 13.00 49.13
N HIS A 268 31.06 13.26 47.90
CA HIS A 268 30.78 12.26 46.87
C HIS A 268 32.04 11.51 46.40
N GLY A 269 33.24 12.05 46.66
CA GLY A 269 34.53 11.44 46.33
C GLY A 269 35.15 10.58 47.44
N ILE A 270 34.54 10.51 48.63
CA ILE A 270 35.04 9.67 49.73
C ILE A 270 34.65 8.21 49.50
N HIS A 271 35.61 7.30 49.69
CA HIS A 271 35.39 5.86 49.61
C HIS A 271 35.70 5.22 50.96
N GLY A 272 34.88 4.26 51.38
CA GLY A 272 35.04 3.59 52.66
C GLY A 272 34.19 2.34 52.78
N VAL A 273 34.10 1.81 54.01
CA VAL A 273 33.29 0.65 54.36
C VAL A 273 32.40 1.05 55.54
N ASP A 274 31.11 0.72 55.51
CA ASP A 274 30.16 1.15 56.54
C ASP A 274 30.17 0.24 57.80
N ALA A 275 29.32 0.57 58.77
CA ALA A 275 29.18 -0.18 60.03
C ALA A 275 28.72 -1.65 59.88
N ARG A 276 28.31 -2.10 58.69
CA ARG A 276 27.96 -3.50 58.37
C ARG A 276 29.05 -4.23 57.60
N GLY A 277 30.07 -3.52 57.12
CA GLY A 277 31.08 -4.08 56.21
C GLY A 277 30.78 -3.82 54.73
N ASP A 278 29.75 -3.02 54.40
CA ASP A 278 29.38 -2.72 53.01
C ASP A 278 30.26 -1.59 52.46
N PRO A 279 30.93 -1.74 51.30
CA PRO A 279 31.71 -0.66 50.70
C PRO A 279 30.79 0.45 50.17
N TYR A 280 31.04 1.70 50.57
CA TYR A 280 30.30 2.87 50.09
C TYR A 280 31.15 3.76 49.18
N GLN A 281 30.49 4.33 48.16
CA GLN A 281 31.06 5.27 47.22
C GLN A 281 30.35 6.62 47.36
N GLY A 282 31.01 7.58 48.00
CA GLY A 282 30.50 8.90 48.29
C GLY A 282 29.59 8.96 49.51
N ILE A 283 29.79 9.98 50.35
CA ILE A 283 28.85 10.37 51.41
C ILE A 283 27.78 11.25 50.77
N VAL A 284 26.52 10.79 50.76
CA VAL A 284 25.37 11.56 50.25
C VAL A 284 24.79 12.40 51.39
N HIS A 285 24.51 13.69 51.17
CA HIS A 285 24.03 14.60 52.21
C HIS A 285 22.57 14.35 52.61
N ARG A 286 21.71 13.96 51.65
CA ARG A 286 20.30 13.52 51.82
C ARG A 286 19.29 14.54 52.35
N ASP A 287 19.75 15.61 53.01
CA ASP A 287 18.93 16.72 53.53
C ASP A 287 19.53 18.09 53.15
N LEU A 288 20.02 18.24 51.92
CA LEU A 288 20.58 19.50 51.47
C LEU A 288 19.46 20.54 51.27
N LYS A 289 19.43 21.56 52.11
CA LYS A 289 18.44 22.67 52.11
C LYS A 289 19.06 23.93 52.74
N PRO A 290 18.50 25.15 52.52
CA PRO A 290 19.11 26.40 52.99
C PRO A 290 19.28 26.49 54.52
N ALA A 291 18.49 25.78 55.30
CA ALA A 291 18.65 25.71 56.76
C ALA A 291 19.93 24.97 57.20
N ASN A 292 20.39 24.01 56.39
CA ASN A 292 21.56 23.15 56.68
C ASN A 292 22.85 23.68 56.02
N ILE A 293 22.80 24.86 55.41
CA ILE A 293 23.95 25.54 54.83
C ILE A 293 24.23 26.75 55.70
N LEU A 294 25.33 26.71 56.44
CA LEU A 294 25.73 27.80 57.33
C LEU A 294 26.56 28.83 56.56
N VAL A 295 26.40 30.09 56.91
CA VAL A 295 26.98 31.25 56.21
C VAL A 295 27.90 31.99 57.17
N SER A 296 29.12 32.34 56.72
CA SER A 296 30.07 33.13 57.49
C SER A 296 29.58 34.57 57.73
N GLU A 297 30.14 35.25 58.73
CA GLU A 297 29.79 36.64 59.06
C GLU A 297 29.96 37.60 57.86
N ASP A 298 31.01 37.42 57.06
CA ASP A 298 31.29 38.18 55.83
C ASP A 298 30.33 37.85 54.67
N ARG A 299 29.46 36.84 54.84
CA ARG A 299 28.49 36.28 53.89
C ARG A 299 29.08 35.78 52.57
N LYS A 300 30.39 35.58 52.51
CA LYS A 300 31.09 35.12 51.29
C LYS A 300 31.39 33.63 51.30
N ARG A 301 31.48 33.01 52.48
CA ARG A 301 31.72 31.56 52.64
C ARG A 301 30.48 30.84 53.12
N VAL A 302 30.34 29.61 52.63
CA VAL A 302 29.31 28.67 53.08
C VAL A 302 29.92 27.34 53.47
N VAL A 303 29.36 26.72 54.51
CA VAL A 303 29.70 25.36 54.93
C VAL A 303 28.45 24.48 55.00
N LEU A 304 28.59 23.23 54.56
CA LEU A 304 27.54 22.23 54.68
C LEU A 304 27.53 21.63 56.08
N ALA A 305 26.36 21.59 56.71
CA ALA A 305 26.12 21.05 58.04
C ALA A 305 24.96 20.05 58.01
N ASP A 306 24.75 19.30 59.09
CA ASP A 306 23.58 18.44 59.29
C ASP A 306 23.34 17.41 58.15
N PHE A 307 24.33 16.53 57.98
CA PHE A 307 24.25 15.33 57.14
C PHE A 307 23.11 14.41 57.61
N GLY A 308 22.28 13.93 56.67
CA GLY A 308 20.89 13.56 56.98
C GLY A 308 20.46 12.09 56.89
N PRO A 309 21.02 11.13 57.66
CA PRO A 309 20.50 9.76 57.70
C PRO A 309 19.68 9.39 58.95
N TYR A 310 19.72 10.16 60.04
CA TYR A 310 18.86 9.92 61.23
C TYR A 310 17.37 10.19 60.98
N LYS A 311 17.04 10.81 59.85
CA LYS A 311 15.67 11.16 59.46
C LYS A 311 14.74 9.98 59.22
N ASN A 312 15.25 8.80 58.89
CA ASN A 312 14.38 7.65 58.60
C ASN A 312 13.87 6.95 59.86
N ALA A 313 14.47 7.19 61.04
CA ALA A 313 14.06 6.58 62.30
C ALA A 313 13.10 7.44 63.13
N LEU A 314 13.05 8.76 62.90
CA LEU A 314 12.36 9.74 63.78
C LEU A 314 11.37 10.65 63.02
N ARG A 315 10.61 10.11 62.07
CA ARG A 315 9.62 10.88 61.28
C ARG A 315 8.37 11.21 62.10
N SER A 316 8.38 12.33 62.84
CA SER A 316 7.17 12.93 63.41
C SER A 316 6.41 13.79 62.37
N GLY A 317 5.07 13.75 62.42
CA GLY A 317 4.19 14.06 61.28
C GLY A 317 4.13 15.51 60.79
N ASN A 318 4.67 16.49 61.52
CA ASN A 318 4.45 17.91 61.19
C ASN A 318 5.50 18.51 60.22
N THR A 319 6.62 17.82 59.99
CA THR A 319 7.73 18.33 59.14
C THR A 319 7.62 17.93 57.67
N ILE A 320 6.50 17.32 57.25
CA ILE A 320 6.39 16.61 55.97
C ILE A 320 6.44 17.56 54.77
N ILE A 321 5.73 18.69 54.80
CA ILE A 321 5.54 19.53 53.59
C ILE A 321 6.81 20.29 53.18
N GLU A 322 7.62 20.74 54.14
CA GLU A 322 8.79 21.60 53.85
C GLU A 322 10.02 20.82 53.37
N ILE A 323 10.13 19.54 53.71
CA ILE A 323 11.24 18.67 53.28
C ILE A 323 11.07 18.26 51.81
N LEU A 324 9.83 17.97 51.37
CA LEU A 324 9.54 17.44 50.03
C LEU A 324 9.98 18.36 48.88
N VAL A 325 10.04 19.68 49.11
CA VAL A 325 10.37 20.68 48.08
C VAL A 325 11.78 20.50 47.51
N TYR A 326 12.75 20.13 48.34
CA TYR A 326 14.15 19.95 47.93
C TYR A 326 14.45 18.51 47.45
N MET A 327 13.56 17.56 47.72
CA MET A 327 13.80 16.16 47.39
C MET A 327 13.73 15.89 45.89
N ALA A 328 14.62 15.03 45.41
CA ALA A 328 14.67 14.59 44.02
C ALA A 328 13.51 13.62 43.69
N PRO A 329 13.05 13.54 42.42
CA PRO A 329 11.96 12.65 42.01
C PRO A 329 12.20 11.19 42.41
N GLU A 330 13.43 10.69 42.28
CA GLU A 330 13.77 9.31 42.66
C GLU A 330 13.73 9.07 44.18
N THR A 331 13.95 10.12 44.98
CA THR A 331 13.83 10.05 46.44
C THR A 331 12.36 10.16 46.87
N LEU A 332 11.55 10.96 46.16
CA LEU A 332 10.11 11.10 46.40
C LEU A 332 9.33 9.84 46.02
N ILE A 333 9.65 9.22 44.87
CA ILE A 333 8.88 8.10 44.29
C ILE A 333 9.42 6.74 44.77
N TYR A 334 10.75 6.57 44.81
CA TYR A 334 11.39 5.26 45.06
C TYR A 334 12.17 5.20 46.38
N ASN A 335 12.15 6.27 47.19
CA ASN A 335 12.97 6.41 48.41
C ASN A 335 14.47 6.16 48.16
N SER A 336 14.94 6.41 46.92
CA SER A 336 16.33 6.25 46.52
C SER A 336 17.10 7.57 46.69
N THR A 337 18.24 7.52 47.36
CA THR A 337 19.13 8.67 47.56
C THR A 337 20.49 8.39 46.95
N THR A 338 20.93 9.23 46.01
CA THR A 338 22.21 9.13 45.31
C THR A 338 22.94 10.48 45.35
N PRO A 339 24.23 10.56 44.99
CA PRO A 339 24.91 11.83 44.76
C PRO A 339 24.14 12.79 43.85
N ALA A 340 23.47 12.27 42.81
CA ALA A 340 22.64 13.05 41.89
C ALA A 340 21.35 13.60 42.52
N SER A 341 20.92 13.06 43.67
CA SER A 341 19.80 13.56 44.45
C SER A 341 20.19 14.83 45.23
N ASP A 342 21.41 14.91 45.77
CA ASP A 342 21.94 16.15 46.36
C ASP A 342 22.09 17.27 45.30
N ILE A 343 22.44 16.90 44.05
CA ILE A 343 22.52 17.85 42.93
C ILE A 343 21.15 18.46 42.59
N TRP A 344 20.08 17.65 42.62
CA TRP A 344 18.72 18.16 42.47
C TRP A 344 18.37 19.15 43.60
N SER A 345 18.67 18.79 44.85
CA SER A 345 18.45 19.66 46.01
C SER A 345 19.18 21.00 45.88
N LEU A 346 20.42 20.98 45.40
CA LEU A 346 21.18 22.19 45.05
C LEU A 346 20.46 23.01 43.97
N GLY A 347 19.91 22.38 42.93
CA GLY A 347 19.11 23.06 41.92
C GLY A 347 17.92 23.81 42.51
N VAL A 348 17.21 23.20 43.46
CA VAL A 348 16.10 23.85 44.19
C VAL A 348 16.60 25.05 45.01
N ILE A 349 17.76 24.96 45.66
CA ILE A 349 18.38 26.06 46.40
C ILE A 349 18.78 27.22 45.47
N VAL A 350 19.38 26.91 44.32
CA VAL A 350 19.77 27.91 43.32
C VAL A 350 18.53 28.58 42.70
N TYR A 351 17.45 27.82 42.47
CA TYR A 351 16.15 28.37 42.06
C TYR A 351 15.58 29.34 43.11
N GLU A 352 15.58 28.95 44.40
CA GLU A 352 15.07 29.83 45.47
C GLU A 352 15.93 31.08 45.67
N LEU A 353 17.26 30.98 45.51
CA LEU A 353 18.14 32.15 45.53
C LEU A 353 17.86 33.11 44.35
N ALA A 354 17.61 32.58 43.16
CA ALA A 354 17.35 33.38 41.95
C ALA A 354 15.97 34.05 41.95
N THR A 355 14.94 33.38 42.47
CA THR A 355 13.54 33.85 42.42
C THR A 355 13.02 34.41 43.74
N LEU A 356 13.77 34.21 44.83
CA LEU A 356 13.33 34.39 46.23
C LEU A 356 12.05 33.61 46.58
N LYS A 357 11.71 32.56 45.83
CA LYS A 357 10.52 31.71 46.00
C LYS A 357 10.90 30.23 45.90
N LYS A 358 10.24 29.38 46.69
CA LYS A 358 10.36 27.92 46.54
C LYS A 358 9.63 27.49 45.24
N PRO A 359 10.20 26.57 44.43
CA PRO A 359 9.51 26.06 43.24
C PRO A 359 8.30 25.21 43.64
N ASN A 360 7.24 25.27 42.83
CA ASN A 360 6.03 24.45 43.02
C ASN A 360 5.90 23.39 41.91
N PHE A 361 6.94 22.56 41.74
CA PHE A 361 6.98 21.58 40.63
C PHE A 361 5.83 20.56 40.67
N LEU A 362 5.27 20.27 41.84
CA LEU A 362 4.22 19.26 42.01
C LEU A 362 2.79 19.78 41.77
N GLU A 363 2.56 21.09 41.87
CA GLU A 363 1.22 21.71 41.73
C GLU A 363 0.11 21.08 42.62
N GLY A 364 0.48 20.45 43.74
CA GLY A 364 -0.45 19.71 44.60
C GLY A 364 -0.86 18.30 44.13
N LYS A 365 -0.23 17.77 43.07
CA LYS A 365 -0.42 16.40 42.55
C LYS A 365 0.62 15.44 43.15
N GLU A 366 0.41 14.13 43.01
CA GLU A 366 1.41 13.15 43.45
C GLU A 366 2.66 13.17 42.56
N PRO A 367 3.89 13.00 43.11
CA PRO A 367 5.14 13.06 42.34
C PRO A 367 5.20 12.14 41.13
N LYS A 368 4.59 10.95 41.21
CA LYS A 368 4.53 9.96 40.13
C LYS A 368 3.71 10.41 38.90
N ASP A 369 2.71 11.26 39.12
CA ASP A 369 1.79 11.75 38.08
C ASP A 369 2.38 12.98 37.36
N VAL A 370 3.33 13.66 38.00
CA VAL A 370 4.00 14.86 37.49
C VAL A 370 5.32 14.54 36.81
N PHE A 371 6.18 13.75 37.46
CA PHE A 371 7.53 13.43 36.99
C PHE A 371 7.52 12.27 35.98
N ILE A 372 6.78 12.47 34.90
CA ILE A 372 6.62 11.52 33.79
C ILE A 372 7.58 11.83 32.62
N ASN A 373 7.71 10.88 31.70
CA ASN A 373 8.52 11.05 30.48
C ASN A 373 8.11 12.32 29.71
N GLY A 374 9.05 13.23 29.51
CA GLY A 374 8.82 14.51 28.83
C GLY A 374 8.66 15.72 29.75
N TRP A 375 8.57 15.53 31.09
CA TRP A 375 8.52 16.63 32.07
C TRP A 375 9.63 17.67 31.86
N ARG A 376 9.32 18.94 32.17
CA ARG A 376 10.26 20.08 32.13
C ARG A 376 10.00 20.99 33.34
N PRO A 377 11.04 21.57 33.94
CA PRO A 377 10.88 22.59 34.97
C PRO A 377 10.35 23.90 34.38
N ASP A 378 9.47 24.60 35.09
CA ASP A 378 9.21 26.02 34.80
C ASP A 378 10.34 26.87 35.39
N LEU A 379 11.15 27.45 34.50
CA LEU A 379 12.25 28.36 34.81
C LEU A 379 12.00 29.77 34.25
N SER A 380 10.76 30.10 33.89
CA SER A 380 10.36 31.40 33.32
C SER A 380 10.66 32.58 34.25
N ALA A 381 10.56 32.37 35.57
CA ALA A 381 10.83 33.36 36.61
C ALA A 381 12.33 33.69 36.82
N ILE A 382 13.25 33.03 36.10
CA ILE A 382 14.69 33.22 36.23
C ILE A 382 15.19 34.04 35.05
N GLU A 383 15.72 35.24 35.31
CA GLU A 383 16.18 36.16 34.27
C GLU A 383 17.56 35.77 33.71
N ASP A 384 18.53 35.46 34.58
CA ASP A 384 19.90 35.15 34.16
C ASP A 384 20.00 33.84 33.36
N VAL A 385 20.58 33.94 32.17
CA VAL A 385 20.72 32.84 31.21
C VAL A 385 21.67 31.76 31.71
N SER A 386 22.70 32.13 32.46
CA SER A 386 23.70 31.22 33.03
C SER A 386 23.07 30.34 34.11
N ILE A 387 22.35 30.96 35.05
CA ILE A 387 21.59 30.25 36.10
C ILE A 387 20.53 29.34 35.48
N ARG A 388 19.75 29.84 34.50
CA ARG A 388 18.74 29.04 33.80
C ARG A 388 19.36 27.79 33.16
N SER A 389 20.46 27.94 32.42
CA SER A 389 21.16 26.84 31.74
C SER A 389 21.75 25.80 32.71
N ILE A 390 22.21 26.23 33.90
CA ILE A 390 22.63 25.29 34.95
C ILE A 390 21.45 24.48 35.48
N LEU A 391 20.32 25.14 35.74
CA LEU A 391 19.12 24.50 36.27
C LEU A 391 18.44 23.55 35.27
N GLU A 392 18.46 23.88 33.98
CA GLU A 392 18.01 22.97 32.89
C GLU A 392 18.79 21.65 32.89
N ARG A 393 20.06 21.66 33.28
CA ARG A 393 20.92 20.46 33.38
C ARG A 393 20.75 19.70 34.69
N ILE A 394 20.38 20.39 35.77
CA ILE A 394 20.13 19.76 37.09
C ILE A 394 18.75 19.11 37.13
N PHE A 395 17.71 19.78 36.62
CA PHE A 395 16.33 19.31 36.65
C PHE A 395 16.01 18.32 35.52
N VAL A 396 16.81 17.26 35.44
CA VAL A 396 16.61 16.10 34.57
C VAL A 396 16.08 14.94 35.43
N LEU A 397 14.98 14.29 35.00
CA LEU A 397 14.37 13.21 35.79
C LEU A 397 15.30 12.02 36.00
N ASP A 398 16.02 11.62 34.95
CA ASP A 398 17.01 10.56 34.97
C ASP A 398 18.27 10.99 35.77
N PRO A 399 18.55 10.39 36.95
CA PRO A 399 19.65 10.82 37.81
C PRO A 399 21.03 10.63 37.16
N VAL A 400 21.18 9.66 36.24
CA VAL A 400 22.45 9.36 35.56
C VAL A 400 22.82 10.45 34.55
N LYS A 401 21.82 11.21 34.06
CA LYS A 401 22.01 12.32 33.12
C LYS A 401 22.24 13.68 33.79
N ARG A 402 22.12 13.77 35.12
CA ARG A 402 22.45 14.98 35.86
C ARG A 402 23.98 15.14 35.94
N PRO A 403 24.52 16.35 35.86
CA PRO A 403 25.95 16.58 36.02
C PRO A 403 26.40 16.24 37.45
N THR A 404 27.61 15.72 37.59
CA THR A 404 28.18 15.41 38.91
C THR A 404 28.56 16.69 39.68
N ALA A 405 28.69 16.58 41.01
CA ALA A 405 29.19 17.68 41.83
C ALA A 405 30.55 18.21 41.35
N ARG A 406 31.43 17.33 40.87
CA ARG A 406 32.75 17.67 40.36
C ARG A 406 32.67 18.44 39.04
N GLU A 407 31.88 17.97 38.09
CA GLU A 407 31.65 18.66 36.80
C GLU A 407 31.05 20.06 36.99
N LEU A 408 30.06 20.19 37.89
CA LEU A 408 29.50 21.50 38.23
C LEU A 408 30.52 22.39 38.94
N ALA A 409 31.30 21.86 39.88
CA ALA A 409 32.35 22.62 40.56
C ALA A 409 33.41 23.14 39.56
N GLU A 410 33.86 22.30 38.62
CA GLU A 410 34.83 22.68 37.57
C GLU A 410 34.27 23.71 36.57
N LEU A 411 32.97 23.61 36.24
CA LEU A 411 32.28 24.58 35.41
C LEU A 411 32.16 25.94 36.12
N LEU A 412 31.85 25.94 37.41
CA LEU A 412 31.63 27.14 38.23
C LEU A 412 32.92 27.74 38.81
N ARG A 413 34.07 27.05 38.74
CA ARG A 413 35.36 27.50 39.30
C ARG A 413 35.96 28.72 38.58
N VAL A 414 35.43 29.11 37.42
CA VAL A 414 35.97 30.21 36.62
C VAL A 414 35.33 31.53 37.05
N SER A 415 36.13 32.45 37.59
CA SER A 415 35.67 33.74 38.14
C SER A 415 34.99 34.66 37.12
N ASP A 416 35.20 34.45 35.82
CA ASP A 416 34.55 35.20 34.75
C ASP A 416 33.25 34.51 34.31
N ALA A 417 32.12 35.10 34.68
CA ALA A 417 30.78 34.68 34.27
C ALA A 417 30.62 34.63 32.73
N SER A 418 31.39 35.41 31.98
CA SER A 418 31.44 35.34 30.51
C SER A 418 31.98 34.00 30.02
N VAL A 419 33.08 33.51 30.62
CA VAL A 419 33.67 32.20 30.28
C VAL A 419 32.75 31.05 30.70
N VAL A 420 32.07 31.16 31.85
CA VAL A 420 31.05 30.18 32.26
C VAL A 420 29.91 30.12 31.23
N ARG A 421 29.39 31.28 30.78
CA ARG A 421 28.38 31.34 29.72
C ARG A 421 28.86 30.76 28.38
N MET A 422 30.11 31.00 27.99
CA MET A 422 30.69 30.41 26.78
C MET A 422 30.81 28.88 26.88
N ARG A 423 31.28 28.36 28.01
CA ARG A 423 31.36 26.90 28.26
C ARG A 423 29.99 26.25 28.23
N LEU A 424 28.99 26.84 28.90
CA LEU A 424 27.60 26.37 28.86
C LEU A 424 27.06 26.30 27.43
N ARG A 425 27.24 27.38 26.64
CA ARG A 425 26.83 27.41 25.23
C ARG A 425 27.55 26.37 24.37
N ALA A 426 28.86 26.19 24.56
CA ALA A 426 29.64 25.19 23.82
C ALA A 426 29.14 23.77 24.10
N MET A 427 28.91 23.41 25.38
CA MET A 427 28.38 22.10 25.76
C MET A 427 26.96 21.86 25.22
N MET A 428 26.08 22.87 25.25
CA MET A 428 24.75 22.76 24.64
C MET A 428 24.84 22.53 23.13
N LEU A 429 25.73 23.27 22.45
CA LEU A 429 25.94 23.12 21.01
C LEU A 429 26.47 21.72 20.67
N GLU A 430 27.43 21.22 21.43
CA GLU A 430 28.00 19.87 21.31
C GLU A 430 26.94 18.77 21.51
N GLU A 431 26.06 18.90 22.51
CA GLU A 431 24.95 17.97 22.70
C GLU A 431 23.96 17.99 21.53
N THR A 432 23.62 19.18 21.01
CA THR A 432 22.75 19.30 19.82
C THR A 432 23.40 18.75 18.56
N LEU A 433 24.71 18.92 18.40
CA LEU A 433 25.50 18.38 17.29
C LEU A 433 25.53 16.85 17.34
N ASN A 434 25.79 16.27 18.53
CA ASN A 434 25.78 14.81 18.72
C ASN A 434 24.40 14.20 18.44
N LYS A 435 23.32 14.88 18.86
CA LYS A 435 21.93 14.49 18.51
C LYS A 435 21.64 14.59 17.00
N ALA A 436 22.14 15.63 16.33
CA ALA A 436 22.00 15.79 14.88
C ALA A 436 22.76 14.68 14.13
N ASN A 437 24.01 14.40 14.52
CA ASN A 437 24.85 13.35 13.93
C ASN A 437 24.22 11.96 14.10
N ALA A 438 23.68 11.64 15.28
CA ALA A 438 22.96 10.38 15.50
C ALA A 438 21.72 10.24 14.60
N ARG A 439 21.00 11.34 14.35
CA ARG A 439 19.87 11.36 13.42
C ARG A 439 20.30 11.20 11.96
N ILE A 440 21.41 11.82 11.55
CA ILE A 440 21.99 11.67 10.20
C ILE A 440 22.36 10.20 9.96
N ALA A 441 23.10 9.57 10.87
CA ALA A 441 23.48 8.15 10.75
C ALA A 441 22.26 7.21 10.67
N SER A 442 21.18 7.53 11.39
CA SER A 442 19.91 6.78 11.27
C SER A 442 19.26 6.93 9.90
N LEU A 443 19.26 8.14 9.33
CA LEU A 443 18.67 8.42 8.02
C LEU A 443 19.52 7.84 6.88
N GLU A 444 20.85 7.85 7.00
CA GLU A 444 21.76 7.21 6.04
C GLU A 444 21.53 5.70 5.97
N LYS A 445 21.32 5.05 7.14
CA LYS A 445 20.97 3.62 7.19
C LYS A 445 19.64 3.33 6.50
N GLU A 446 18.61 4.16 6.73
CA GLU A 446 17.30 4.00 6.08
C GLU A 446 17.38 4.25 4.56
N LEU A 447 18.13 5.26 4.13
CA LEU A 447 18.38 5.53 2.71
C LEU A 447 19.08 4.34 2.03
N GLN A 448 20.06 3.72 2.70
CA GLN A 448 20.75 2.56 2.18
C GLN A 448 19.82 1.34 2.03
N THR A 449 18.92 1.09 2.98
CA THR A 449 17.94 -0.01 2.85
C THR A 449 16.95 0.26 1.70
N LYS A 450 16.48 1.50 1.56
CA LYS A 450 15.61 1.88 0.42
C LYS A 450 16.32 1.81 -0.92
N SER A 451 17.62 2.11 -0.98
CA SER A 451 18.44 1.93 -2.17
C SER A 451 18.53 0.46 -2.59
N SER A 452 18.74 -0.46 -1.63
CA SER A 452 18.71 -1.91 -1.93
C SER A 452 17.33 -2.41 -2.36
N ASP A 453 16.25 -1.94 -1.73
CA ASP A 453 14.87 -2.28 -2.11
C ASP A 453 14.59 -1.87 -3.57
N ILE A 454 14.98 -0.65 -3.95
CA ILE A 454 14.83 -0.13 -5.32
C ILE A 454 15.65 -0.94 -6.32
N CYS A 455 16.87 -1.37 -5.96
CA CYS A 455 17.71 -2.22 -6.81
C CYS A 455 17.07 -3.60 -7.05
N ALA A 456 16.52 -4.23 -5.99
CA ALA A 456 15.81 -5.49 -6.10
C ALA A 456 14.55 -5.38 -6.99
N LEU A 457 13.71 -4.37 -6.76
CA LEU A 457 12.52 -4.10 -7.58
C LEU A 457 12.86 -3.84 -9.05
N LYS A 458 13.94 -3.08 -9.32
CA LYS A 458 14.42 -2.84 -10.68
C LYS A 458 14.80 -4.14 -11.39
N ASN A 459 15.49 -5.05 -10.71
CA ASN A 459 15.84 -6.36 -11.27
C ASN A 459 14.58 -7.19 -11.58
N THR A 460 13.61 -7.24 -10.67
CA THR A 460 12.32 -7.92 -10.92
C THR A 460 11.60 -7.37 -12.15
N ILE A 461 11.53 -6.04 -12.30
CA ILE A 461 10.93 -5.39 -13.47
C ILE A 461 11.66 -5.79 -14.76
N THR A 462 13.00 -5.84 -14.76
CA THR A 462 13.76 -6.28 -15.94
C THR A 462 13.49 -7.73 -16.32
N THR A 463 13.36 -8.64 -15.34
CA THR A 463 13.01 -10.05 -15.58
C THR A 463 11.59 -10.16 -16.16
N GLN A 464 10.61 -9.50 -15.55
CA GLN A 464 9.21 -9.52 -16.02
C GLN A 464 9.06 -8.90 -17.42
N THR A 465 9.87 -7.89 -17.75
CA THR A 465 9.87 -7.29 -19.09
C THR A 465 10.37 -8.31 -20.13
N ALA A 466 11.45 -9.03 -19.83
CA ALA A 466 11.96 -10.09 -20.71
C ALA A 466 10.97 -11.27 -20.87
N GLU A 467 10.24 -11.64 -19.81
CA GLU A 467 9.15 -12.63 -19.88
C GLU A 467 8.00 -12.15 -20.78
N ILE A 468 7.57 -10.88 -20.64
CA ILE A 468 6.54 -10.27 -21.48
C ILE A 468 6.98 -10.22 -22.95
N ASP A 469 8.22 -9.88 -23.24
CA ASP A 469 8.75 -9.84 -24.61
C ASP A 469 8.82 -11.25 -25.23
N SER A 470 9.15 -12.29 -24.46
CA SER A 470 9.07 -13.69 -24.90
C SER A 470 7.62 -14.09 -25.21
N LEU A 471 6.68 -13.81 -24.31
CA LEU A 471 5.27 -14.15 -24.49
C LEU A 471 4.62 -13.40 -25.67
N ARG A 472 5.04 -12.15 -25.93
CA ARG A 472 4.64 -11.38 -27.11
C ARG A 472 5.08 -12.08 -28.40
N LYS A 473 6.35 -12.51 -28.46
CA LYS A 473 6.88 -13.23 -29.61
C LYS A 473 6.17 -14.56 -29.84
N ASP A 474 5.92 -15.32 -28.78
CA ASP A 474 5.17 -16.58 -28.86
C ASP A 474 3.74 -16.34 -29.39
N LEU A 475 3.05 -15.30 -28.91
CA LEU A 475 1.72 -14.91 -29.39
C LEU A 475 1.73 -14.49 -30.87
N GLU A 476 2.76 -13.78 -31.33
CA GLU A 476 2.94 -13.38 -32.72
C GLU A 476 3.10 -14.62 -33.62
N THR A 477 3.96 -15.58 -33.24
CA THR A 477 4.07 -16.86 -33.98
C THR A 477 2.78 -17.70 -33.97
N LYS A 478 1.90 -17.51 -32.98
CA LYS A 478 0.58 -18.16 -32.94
C LYS A 478 -0.43 -17.48 -33.86
N PHE A 479 -0.34 -16.16 -34.04
CA PHE A 479 -1.10 -15.46 -35.06
C PHE A 479 -0.73 -15.93 -36.47
N ASP A 480 0.58 -16.00 -36.80
CA ASP A 480 1.05 -16.51 -38.09
C ASP A 480 0.54 -17.94 -38.38
N GLN A 481 0.49 -18.80 -37.36
CA GLN A 481 -0.05 -20.16 -37.48
C GLN A 481 -1.57 -20.16 -37.76
N ILE A 482 -2.33 -19.26 -37.13
CA ILE A 482 -3.77 -19.12 -37.34
C ILE A 482 -4.08 -18.60 -38.75
N ASP A 483 -3.33 -17.60 -39.23
CA ASP A 483 -3.53 -17.03 -40.57
C ASP A 483 -3.19 -18.05 -41.67
N ALA A 484 -2.15 -18.87 -41.47
CA ALA A 484 -1.83 -20.00 -42.35
C ALA A 484 -2.98 -21.04 -42.38
N GLN A 485 -3.50 -21.43 -41.21
CA GLN A 485 -4.63 -22.36 -41.10
C GLN A 485 -5.93 -21.80 -41.71
N SER A 486 -6.21 -20.50 -41.54
CA SER A 486 -7.36 -19.85 -42.17
C SER A 486 -7.26 -19.88 -43.70
N SER A 487 -6.06 -19.66 -44.23
CA SER A 487 -5.77 -19.72 -45.67
C SER A 487 -5.99 -21.13 -46.23
N GLU A 488 -5.56 -22.17 -45.51
CA GLU A 488 -5.81 -23.58 -45.87
C GLU A 488 -7.31 -23.93 -45.84
N ILE A 489 -8.03 -23.49 -44.81
CA ILE A 489 -9.49 -23.65 -44.69
C ILE A 489 -10.21 -23.01 -45.88
N ASP A 490 -9.81 -21.81 -46.31
CA ASP A 490 -10.44 -21.13 -47.44
C ASP A 490 -10.12 -21.79 -48.79
N ALA A 491 -8.92 -22.36 -48.96
CA ALA A 491 -8.59 -23.19 -50.11
C ALA A 491 -9.47 -24.47 -50.17
N LEU A 492 -9.64 -25.16 -49.03
CA LEU A 492 -10.52 -26.33 -48.92
C LEU A 492 -12.00 -25.98 -49.19
N LYS A 493 -12.50 -24.83 -48.69
CA LYS A 493 -13.84 -24.33 -49.04
C LYS A 493 -13.98 -24.09 -50.55
N GLY A 494 -12.92 -23.63 -51.21
CA GLY A 494 -12.85 -23.49 -52.67
C GLY A 494 -13.06 -24.83 -53.38
N GLN A 495 -12.28 -25.84 -53.00
CA GLN A 495 -12.39 -27.20 -53.52
C GLN A 495 -13.79 -27.81 -53.26
N CYS A 496 -14.35 -27.64 -52.06
CA CYS A 496 -15.69 -28.11 -51.74
C CYS A 496 -16.77 -27.45 -52.62
N LYS A 497 -16.63 -26.18 -53.01
CA LYS A 497 -17.55 -25.51 -53.95
C LYS A 497 -17.46 -26.11 -55.35
N GLU A 498 -16.26 -26.44 -55.83
CA GLU A 498 -16.05 -27.10 -57.13
C GLU A 498 -16.57 -28.54 -57.14
N HIS A 499 -16.36 -29.28 -56.05
CA HIS A 499 -17.00 -30.58 -55.85
C HIS A 499 -18.54 -30.47 -55.80
N LEU A 500 -19.10 -29.39 -55.24
CA LEU A 500 -20.55 -29.16 -55.22
C LEU A 500 -21.14 -28.78 -56.59
N THR A 501 -20.41 -28.07 -57.45
CA THR A 501 -20.88 -27.78 -58.82
C THR A 501 -20.81 -29.02 -59.70
N THR A 502 -19.75 -29.83 -59.55
CA THR A 502 -19.61 -31.08 -60.30
C THR A 502 -20.62 -32.15 -59.87
N THR A 503 -20.93 -32.29 -58.58
CA THR A 503 -22.01 -33.20 -58.13
C THR A 503 -23.37 -32.77 -58.66
N LYS A 504 -23.74 -31.47 -58.56
CA LYS A 504 -25.00 -30.96 -59.14
C LYS A 504 -25.11 -31.20 -60.65
N ALA A 505 -24.02 -31.08 -61.38
CA ALA A 505 -23.96 -31.39 -62.81
C ALA A 505 -24.16 -32.89 -63.09
N LEU A 506 -23.63 -33.77 -62.25
CA LEU A 506 -23.86 -35.22 -62.32
C LEU A 506 -25.31 -35.60 -61.96
N GLU A 507 -25.87 -35.02 -60.89
CA GLU A 507 -27.29 -35.17 -60.52
C GLU A 507 -28.23 -34.79 -61.67
N SER A 508 -27.95 -33.66 -62.33
CA SER A 508 -28.71 -33.18 -63.48
C SER A 508 -28.62 -34.14 -64.68
N ARG A 509 -27.45 -34.74 -64.92
CA ARG A 509 -27.26 -35.78 -65.95
C ARG A 509 -27.98 -37.08 -65.61
N ILE A 510 -27.99 -37.49 -64.35
CA ILE A 510 -28.72 -38.68 -63.89
C ILE A 510 -30.22 -38.48 -64.05
N ALA A 511 -30.76 -37.32 -63.65
CA ALA A 511 -32.16 -36.97 -63.86
C ALA A 511 -32.56 -37.00 -65.35
N LEU A 512 -31.72 -36.49 -66.25
CA LEU A 512 -31.94 -36.56 -67.70
C LEU A 512 -31.95 -38.00 -68.23
N LEU A 513 -31.10 -38.87 -67.70
CA LEU A 513 -31.05 -40.29 -68.09
C LEU A 513 -32.30 -41.04 -67.61
N ILE A 514 -32.75 -40.79 -66.37
CA ILE A 514 -33.99 -41.34 -65.82
C ILE A 514 -35.21 -40.88 -66.64
N ALA A 515 -35.28 -39.58 -66.98
CA ALA A 515 -36.35 -39.06 -67.83
C ALA A 515 -36.37 -39.72 -69.23
N LYS A 516 -35.20 -40.03 -69.81
CA LYS A 516 -35.11 -40.77 -71.08
C LYS A 516 -35.50 -42.24 -70.96
N SER A 517 -35.16 -42.93 -69.87
CA SER A 517 -35.54 -44.34 -69.69
C SER A 517 -37.04 -44.52 -69.46
N ASN A 518 -37.69 -43.58 -68.77
CA ASN A 518 -39.11 -43.70 -68.43
C ASN A 518 -40.02 -43.66 -69.66
N LEU A 519 -39.66 -42.88 -70.69
CA LEU A 519 -40.45 -42.75 -71.93
C LEU A 519 -40.52 -44.05 -72.77
N GLN A 520 -39.60 -45.00 -72.56
CA GLN A 520 -39.58 -46.28 -73.27
C GLN A 520 -40.10 -47.47 -72.45
N SER A 521 -40.23 -47.33 -71.12
CA SER A 521 -40.66 -48.42 -70.24
C SER A 521 -42.17 -48.54 -70.08
N GLU A 522 -42.92 -47.44 -70.02
CA GLU A 522 -44.38 -47.49 -69.81
C GLU A 522 -45.14 -48.03 -71.04
N LEU A 523 -44.67 -47.69 -72.26
CA LEU A 523 -45.32 -48.09 -73.51
C LEU A 523 -45.36 -49.63 -73.72
N LEU A 524 -44.41 -50.37 -73.13
CA LEU A 524 -44.34 -51.83 -73.25
C LEU A 524 -45.43 -52.56 -72.45
N LEU A 525 -45.94 -51.95 -71.38
CA LEU A 525 -46.93 -52.54 -70.45
C LEU A 525 -48.38 -52.41 -70.93
N LEU A 526 -48.68 -51.47 -71.83
CA LEU A 526 -50.03 -51.29 -72.38
C LEU A 526 -50.52 -52.52 -73.17
N PRO A 527 -51.82 -52.88 -73.08
CA PRO A 527 -52.42 -53.88 -73.95
C PRO A 527 -52.19 -53.59 -75.45
N ARG A 528 -52.08 -54.63 -76.28
CA ARG A 528 -51.63 -54.49 -77.69
C ARG A 528 -52.44 -53.47 -78.51
N LEU A 529 -53.77 -53.51 -78.39
CA LEU A 529 -54.68 -52.57 -79.07
C LEU A 529 -54.51 -51.15 -78.52
N VAL A 530 -54.43 -51.00 -77.20
CA VAL A 530 -54.21 -49.71 -76.52
C VAL A 530 -52.91 -49.06 -76.96
N ARG A 531 -51.81 -49.82 -77.03
CA ARG A 531 -50.53 -49.33 -77.56
C ARG A 531 -50.66 -48.91 -79.02
N ALA A 532 -51.27 -49.74 -79.89
CA ALA A 532 -51.40 -49.42 -81.31
C ALA A 532 -52.22 -48.14 -81.54
N ALA A 533 -53.29 -47.95 -80.76
CA ALA A 533 -54.10 -46.74 -80.78
C ALA A 533 -53.33 -45.51 -80.27
N HIS A 534 -52.54 -45.65 -79.20
CA HIS A 534 -51.69 -44.58 -78.67
C HIS A 534 -50.53 -44.17 -79.61
N THR A 535 -50.05 -45.06 -80.47
CA THR A 535 -48.95 -44.79 -81.42
C THR A 535 -49.43 -44.54 -82.86
N ASN A 536 -50.71 -44.16 -83.04
CA ASN A 536 -51.35 -43.91 -84.34
C ASN A 536 -51.15 -45.02 -85.39
N SER A 537 -51.09 -46.29 -84.97
CA SER A 537 -50.77 -47.42 -85.84
C SER A 537 -52.05 -47.99 -86.48
N THR A 538 -52.64 -47.21 -87.38
CA THR A 538 -53.94 -47.40 -88.04
C THR A 538 -54.22 -48.82 -88.51
N GLU A 539 -53.32 -49.40 -89.31
CA GLU A 539 -53.46 -50.75 -89.88
C GLU A 539 -53.42 -51.82 -88.79
N THR A 540 -52.68 -51.57 -87.70
CA THR A 540 -52.62 -52.48 -86.55
C THR A 540 -53.89 -52.38 -85.69
N VAL A 541 -54.46 -51.19 -85.54
CA VAL A 541 -55.77 -51.00 -84.89
C VAL A 541 -56.84 -51.72 -85.70
N GLN A 542 -56.92 -51.50 -87.01
CA GLN A 542 -57.90 -52.17 -87.87
C GLN A 542 -57.82 -53.70 -87.78
N MET A 543 -56.63 -54.29 -87.97
CA MET A 543 -56.45 -55.76 -87.88
C MET A 543 -56.83 -56.33 -86.51
N LEU A 544 -56.57 -55.60 -85.41
CA LEU A 544 -56.89 -56.06 -84.05
C LEU A 544 -58.38 -55.92 -83.74
N VAL A 545 -59.05 -54.87 -84.24
CA VAL A 545 -60.50 -54.67 -84.10
C VAL A 545 -61.27 -55.72 -84.91
N GLU A 546 -60.93 -55.93 -86.18
CA GLU A 546 -61.53 -56.98 -87.03
C GLU A 546 -61.37 -58.39 -86.43
N GLY A 547 -60.29 -58.64 -85.67
CA GLY A 547 -60.05 -59.88 -84.94
C GLY A 547 -60.58 -59.92 -83.50
N GLY A 548 -61.16 -58.83 -82.98
CA GLY A 548 -61.62 -58.69 -81.60
C GLY A 548 -60.53 -58.77 -80.51
N ASP A 549 -59.23 -58.72 -80.84
CA ASP A 549 -58.15 -58.84 -79.85
C ASP A 549 -57.91 -57.52 -79.11
N GLY A 550 -58.60 -57.38 -77.99
CA GLY A 550 -58.32 -56.36 -76.99
C GLY A 550 -59.28 -55.18 -76.96
N VAL A 551 -60.34 -55.22 -77.75
CA VAL A 551 -61.50 -54.32 -77.63
C VAL A 551 -61.99 -54.32 -76.18
N GLY A 552 -62.18 -53.13 -75.61
CA GLY A 552 -62.63 -52.93 -74.23
C GLY A 552 -61.62 -53.31 -73.14
N LYS A 553 -60.41 -53.78 -73.49
CA LYS A 553 -59.33 -53.94 -72.51
C LYS A 553 -58.85 -52.56 -72.06
N ARG A 554 -58.54 -52.47 -70.77
CA ARG A 554 -58.14 -51.24 -70.10
C ARG A 554 -56.70 -51.35 -69.59
N ASP A 555 -56.01 -50.22 -69.54
CA ASP A 555 -54.72 -50.09 -68.87
C ASP A 555 -54.85 -49.99 -67.33
N GLU A 556 -53.76 -49.67 -66.64
CA GLU A 556 -53.75 -49.51 -65.19
C GLU A 556 -54.49 -48.26 -64.70
N GLN A 557 -54.76 -47.30 -65.58
CA GLN A 557 -55.52 -46.08 -65.33
C GLN A 557 -57.02 -46.29 -65.63
N GLY A 558 -57.37 -47.41 -66.27
CA GLY A 558 -58.72 -47.75 -66.71
C GLY A 558 -59.05 -47.28 -68.13
N MET A 559 -58.08 -46.71 -68.85
CA MET A 559 -58.25 -46.14 -70.17
C MET A 559 -58.29 -47.24 -71.25
N THR A 560 -59.16 -47.07 -72.24
CA THR A 560 -59.32 -47.98 -73.38
C THR A 560 -58.51 -47.50 -74.59
N ALA A 561 -58.46 -48.29 -75.67
CA ALA A 561 -57.72 -47.91 -76.87
C ALA A 561 -58.26 -46.61 -77.50
N LEU A 562 -59.59 -46.44 -77.52
CA LEU A 562 -60.27 -45.23 -77.98
C LEU A 562 -59.88 -44.00 -77.15
N MET A 563 -59.75 -44.15 -75.82
CA MET A 563 -59.32 -43.05 -74.94
C MET A 563 -57.88 -42.63 -75.20
N HIS A 564 -56.96 -43.57 -75.43
CA HIS A 564 -55.59 -43.24 -75.80
C HIS A 564 -55.52 -42.56 -77.18
N ALA A 565 -56.28 -43.04 -78.17
CA ALA A 565 -56.37 -42.37 -79.47
C ALA A 565 -56.90 -40.94 -79.33
N ALA A 566 -57.95 -40.76 -78.53
CA ALA A 566 -58.56 -39.46 -78.26
C ALA A 566 -57.63 -38.50 -77.48
N GLN A 567 -56.88 -38.99 -76.51
CA GLN A 567 -55.90 -38.21 -75.75
C GLN A 567 -54.72 -37.73 -76.63
N GLN A 568 -54.36 -38.49 -77.67
CA GLN A 568 -53.26 -38.14 -78.60
C GLN A 568 -53.74 -37.49 -79.91
N GLY A 569 -55.05 -37.32 -80.11
CA GLY A 569 -55.63 -36.71 -81.32
C GLY A 569 -55.56 -37.59 -82.57
N HIS A 570 -55.55 -38.90 -82.40
CA HIS A 570 -55.40 -39.86 -83.49
C HIS A 570 -56.76 -40.20 -84.12
N VAL A 571 -57.10 -39.41 -85.14
CA VAL A 571 -58.40 -39.40 -85.84
C VAL A 571 -58.80 -40.78 -86.39
N GLU A 572 -57.94 -41.42 -87.19
CA GLU A 572 -58.30 -42.68 -87.85
C GLU A 572 -58.41 -43.87 -86.88
N PRO A 573 -57.53 -44.06 -85.89
CA PRO A 573 -57.78 -45.00 -84.80
C PRO A 573 -59.08 -44.72 -84.04
N ALA A 574 -59.45 -43.46 -83.81
CA ALA A 574 -60.71 -43.11 -83.16
C ALA A 574 -61.93 -43.49 -84.03
N ARG A 575 -61.89 -43.28 -85.35
CA ARG A 575 -62.96 -43.75 -86.27
C ARG A 575 -63.14 -45.26 -86.25
N LEU A 576 -62.05 -46.02 -86.15
CA LEU A 576 -62.09 -47.49 -86.13
C LEU A 576 -62.58 -48.06 -84.80
N LEU A 577 -62.41 -47.32 -83.70
CA LEU A 577 -62.70 -47.80 -82.34
C LEU A 577 -64.01 -47.25 -81.75
N VAL A 578 -64.61 -46.18 -82.32
CA VAL A 578 -65.80 -45.54 -81.74
C VAL A 578 -66.99 -46.49 -81.60
N GLU A 579 -67.32 -47.27 -82.63
CA GLU A 579 -68.48 -48.17 -82.58
C GLU A 579 -68.34 -49.27 -81.50
N GLU A 580 -67.09 -49.68 -81.22
CA GLU A 580 -66.73 -50.79 -80.34
C GLU A 580 -66.48 -50.37 -78.88
N GLU A 581 -65.99 -49.15 -78.64
CA GLU A 581 -65.58 -48.67 -77.30
C GLU A 581 -66.31 -47.40 -76.80
N GLN A 582 -67.27 -46.86 -77.56
CA GLN A 582 -68.08 -45.69 -77.17
C GLN A 582 -68.70 -45.83 -75.76
N GLY A 583 -68.64 -44.74 -74.99
CA GLY A 583 -69.31 -44.63 -73.68
C GLY A 583 -68.64 -45.43 -72.56
N LEU A 584 -67.53 -46.13 -72.85
CA LEU A 584 -66.66 -46.63 -71.79
C LEU A 584 -66.03 -45.44 -71.04
N GLN A 585 -65.74 -45.65 -69.76
CA GLN A 585 -65.19 -44.64 -68.86
C GLN A 585 -63.96 -45.16 -68.12
N ASP A 586 -62.92 -44.34 -67.96
CA ASP A 586 -61.75 -44.66 -67.14
C ASP A 586 -62.04 -44.62 -65.62
N ARG A 587 -61.02 -44.79 -64.76
CA ARG A 587 -61.21 -44.79 -63.29
C ARG A 587 -61.68 -43.44 -62.73
N ASN A 588 -61.56 -42.34 -63.47
CA ASN A 588 -62.06 -41.02 -63.11
C ASN A 588 -63.43 -40.73 -63.75
N GLY A 589 -64.04 -41.70 -64.44
CA GLY A 589 -65.29 -41.51 -65.16
C GLY A 589 -65.11 -40.81 -66.52
N TRP A 590 -63.88 -40.64 -67.02
CA TRP A 590 -63.67 -39.92 -68.27
C TRP A 590 -63.90 -40.83 -69.48
N THR A 591 -64.68 -40.33 -70.44
CA THR A 591 -64.85 -40.98 -71.75
C THR A 591 -63.78 -40.49 -72.73
N ALA A 592 -63.70 -41.10 -73.92
CA ALA A 592 -62.76 -40.67 -74.95
C ALA A 592 -63.00 -39.21 -75.39
N LEU A 593 -64.26 -38.79 -75.49
CA LEU A 593 -64.65 -37.42 -75.80
C LEU A 593 -64.12 -36.40 -74.78
N MET A 594 -64.10 -36.76 -73.49
CA MET A 594 -63.51 -35.91 -72.44
C MET A 594 -61.99 -35.79 -72.58
N HIS A 595 -61.31 -36.88 -72.95
CA HIS A 595 -59.86 -36.87 -73.22
C HIS A 595 -59.51 -36.06 -74.48
N ALA A 596 -60.27 -36.18 -75.57
CA ALA A 596 -60.10 -35.33 -76.75
C ALA A 596 -60.41 -33.85 -76.46
N ALA A 597 -61.49 -33.59 -75.72
CA ALA A 597 -61.86 -32.25 -75.27
C ALA A 597 -60.77 -31.61 -74.41
N HIS A 598 -60.15 -32.34 -73.49
CA HIS A 598 -59.09 -31.82 -72.63
C HIS A 598 -57.83 -31.40 -73.38
N ASN A 599 -57.43 -32.21 -74.37
CA ASN A 599 -56.18 -32.07 -75.11
C ASN A 599 -56.32 -31.24 -76.41
N ASN A 600 -57.50 -30.68 -76.67
CA ASN A 600 -57.83 -29.85 -77.84
C ASN A 600 -57.76 -30.58 -79.19
N HIS A 601 -58.30 -31.79 -79.26
CA HIS A 601 -58.33 -32.59 -80.49
C HIS A 601 -59.71 -32.52 -81.16
N PHE A 602 -59.94 -31.42 -81.88
CA PHE A 602 -61.23 -31.06 -82.48
C PHE A 602 -61.78 -32.14 -83.43
N GLU A 603 -60.97 -32.68 -84.33
CA GLU A 603 -61.40 -33.68 -85.32
C GLU A 603 -61.80 -35.02 -84.67
N VAL A 604 -61.26 -35.33 -83.48
CA VAL A 604 -61.68 -36.49 -82.69
C VAL A 604 -62.94 -36.18 -81.88
N VAL A 605 -63.10 -34.94 -81.40
CA VAL A 605 -64.36 -34.47 -80.81
C VAL A 605 -65.52 -34.57 -81.82
N GLU A 606 -65.33 -34.18 -83.08
CA GLU A 606 -66.38 -34.29 -84.10
C GLU A 606 -66.83 -35.73 -84.33
N ILE A 607 -65.91 -36.71 -84.28
CA ILE A 607 -66.24 -38.14 -84.36
C ILE A 607 -67.05 -38.55 -83.13
N LEU A 608 -66.57 -38.24 -81.92
CA LEU A 608 -67.12 -38.77 -80.67
C LEU A 608 -68.37 -38.04 -80.18
N ALA A 609 -68.65 -36.82 -80.64
CA ALA A 609 -69.77 -36.02 -80.18
C ALA A 609 -71.13 -36.71 -80.40
N ALA A 610 -71.31 -37.44 -81.52
CA ALA A 610 -72.54 -38.16 -81.79
C ALA A 610 -72.77 -39.37 -80.85
N HIS A 611 -71.72 -39.86 -80.18
CA HIS A 611 -71.69 -41.12 -79.46
C HIS A 611 -71.60 -40.95 -77.93
N GLU A 612 -70.87 -39.93 -77.45
CA GLU A 612 -70.54 -39.80 -76.03
C GLU A 612 -71.04 -38.50 -75.34
N CYS A 613 -71.71 -37.59 -76.06
CA CYS A 613 -72.24 -36.37 -75.47
C CYS A 613 -73.22 -36.66 -74.32
N GLY A 614 -73.10 -35.90 -73.24
CA GLY A 614 -73.94 -36.00 -72.05
C GLY A 614 -73.44 -37.00 -71.00
N ASN A 615 -72.42 -37.80 -71.31
CA ASN A 615 -71.69 -38.57 -70.30
C ASN A 615 -70.99 -37.65 -69.30
N ARG A 616 -70.77 -38.14 -68.08
CA ARG A 616 -70.28 -37.34 -66.94
C ARG A 616 -69.17 -38.04 -66.17
N ASP A 617 -68.13 -37.30 -65.80
CA ASP A 617 -67.06 -37.78 -64.93
C ASP A 617 -67.54 -37.97 -63.46
N ILE A 618 -66.67 -38.48 -62.59
CA ILE A 618 -66.98 -38.66 -61.16
C ILE A 618 -67.37 -37.35 -60.43
N ASN A 619 -67.01 -36.19 -60.99
CA ASN A 619 -67.36 -34.86 -60.49
C ASN A 619 -68.59 -34.28 -61.22
N GLY A 620 -69.29 -35.10 -62.01
CA GLY A 620 -70.47 -34.71 -62.79
C GLY A 620 -70.15 -33.92 -64.06
N ARG A 621 -68.88 -33.70 -64.41
CA ARG A 621 -68.47 -32.82 -65.51
C ARG A 621 -68.61 -33.49 -66.86
N THR A 622 -69.02 -32.72 -67.87
CA THR A 622 -69.14 -33.17 -69.26
C THR A 622 -67.91 -32.74 -70.10
N ALA A 623 -67.83 -33.20 -71.35
CA ALA A 623 -66.73 -32.81 -72.23
C ALA A 623 -66.73 -31.30 -72.56
N LEU A 624 -67.91 -30.70 -72.72
CA LEU A 624 -68.10 -29.26 -72.89
C LEU A 624 -67.54 -28.47 -71.70
N MET A 625 -67.77 -28.94 -70.47
CA MET A 625 -67.24 -28.29 -69.26
C MET A 625 -65.72 -28.29 -69.22
N ILE A 626 -65.10 -29.43 -69.57
CA ILE A 626 -63.64 -29.57 -69.63
C ILE A 626 -63.04 -28.66 -70.71
N ALA A 627 -63.66 -28.60 -71.89
CA ALA A 627 -63.27 -27.70 -72.97
C ALA A 627 -63.43 -26.22 -72.58
N ALA A 628 -64.51 -25.88 -71.88
CA ALA A 628 -64.81 -24.53 -71.42
C ALA A 628 -63.85 -24.04 -70.32
N GLU A 629 -63.50 -24.90 -69.34
CA GLU A 629 -62.46 -24.66 -68.32
C GLU A 629 -61.09 -24.39 -68.97
N ARG A 630 -60.76 -25.15 -70.01
CA ARG A 630 -59.50 -25.06 -70.76
C ARG A 630 -59.46 -23.89 -71.75
N GLY A 631 -60.60 -23.44 -72.25
CA GLY A 631 -60.74 -22.36 -73.23
C GLY A 631 -60.65 -22.82 -74.68
N HIS A 632 -60.97 -24.07 -74.96
CA HIS A 632 -60.85 -24.70 -76.27
C HIS A 632 -62.08 -24.38 -77.14
N THR A 633 -62.08 -23.20 -77.75
CA THR A 633 -63.25 -22.55 -78.37
C THR A 633 -63.92 -23.32 -79.50
N GLU A 634 -63.15 -24.07 -80.30
CA GLU A 634 -63.71 -24.83 -81.43
C GLU A 634 -64.52 -26.03 -80.92
N ILE A 635 -63.99 -26.72 -79.90
CA ILE A 635 -64.65 -27.82 -79.20
C ILE A 635 -65.86 -27.34 -78.39
N VAL A 636 -65.74 -26.16 -77.75
CA VAL A 636 -66.88 -25.51 -77.07
C VAL A 636 -68.02 -25.24 -78.06
N ALA A 637 -67.73 -24.67 -79.23
CA ALA A 637 -68.75 -24.43 -80.25
C ALA A 637 -69.42 -25.72 -80.76
N ALA A 638 -68.64 -26.79 -80.99
CA ALA A 638 -69.17 -28.08 -81.44
C ALA A 638 -70.08 -28.74 -80.38
N LEU A 639 -69.66 -28.75 -79.12
CA LEU A 639 -70.36 -29.46 -78.04
C LEU A 639 -71.50 -28.65 -77.39
N ALA A 640 -71.51 -27.32 -77.50
CA ALA A 640 -72.51 -26.46 -76.86
C ALA A 640 -73.96 -26.80 -77.25
N GLN A 641 -74.21 -27.19 -78.50
CA GLN A 641 -75.56 -27.59 -78.93
C GLN A 641 -76.04 -28.92 -78.32
N HIS A 642 -75.11 -29.81 -77.94
CA HIS A 642 -75.38 -31.15 -77.42
C HIS A 642 -75.43 -31.19 -75.88
N GLU A 643 -74.58 -30.42 -75.19
CA GLU A 643 -74.39 -30.52 -73.73
C GLU A 643 -74.83 -29.28 -72.92
N LYS A 644 -75.41 -28.25 -73.56
CA LYS A 644 -75.90 -27.03 -72.87
C LYS A 644 -76.81 -27.35 -71.67
N GLY A 645 -76.57 -26.64 -70.56
CA GLY A 645 -77.41 -26.72 -69.37
C GLY A 645 -77.29 -28.02 -68.57
N LEU A 646 -76.33 -28.87 -68.90
CA LEU A 646 -75.81 -29.85 -67.96
C LEU A 646 -74.96 -29.12 -66.90
N THR A 647 -74.91 -29.66 -65.69
CA THR A 647 -74.16 -29.09 -64.55
C THR A 647 -73.27 -30.14 -63.91
N ASP A 648 -72.12 -29.73 -63.38
CA ASP A 648 -71.27 -30.60 -62.55
C ASP A 648 -71.93 -30.92 -61.19
N SER A 649 -71.26 -31.71 -60.36
CA SER A 649 -71.73 -32.08 -59.01
C SER A 649 -71.82 -30.91 -58.03
N SER A 650 -71.25 -29.75 -58.36
CA SER A 650 -71.40 -28.48 -57.62
C SER A 650 -72.49 -27.58 -58.22
N GLY A 651 -73.13 -27.99 -59.31
CA GLY A 651 -74.12 -27.20 -60.04
C GLY A 651 -73.53 -26.25 -61.09
N ASN A 652 -72.21 -26.24 -61.31
CA ASN A 652 -71.59 -25.34 -62.28
C ASN A 652 -71.93 -25.75 -63.71
N THR A 653 -72.30 -24.79 -64.55
CA THR A 653 -72.41 -25.01 -66.00
C THR A 653 -71.06 -24.77 -66.69
N ALA A 654 -70.93 -25.14 -67.96
CA ALA A 654 -69.71 -24.88 -68.74
C ALA A 654 -69.36 -23.38 -68.81
N LEU A 655 -70.37 -22.50 -68.91
CA LEU A 655 -70.22 -21.05 -68.88
C LEU A 655 -69.59 -20.54 -67.57
N MET A 656 -69.92 -21.15 -66.42
CA MET A 656 -69.33 -20.78 -65.13
C MET A 656 -67.84 -21.16 -65.12
N LEU A 657 -67.52 -22.41 -65.45
CA LEU A 657 -66.13 -22.88 -65.49
C LEU A 657 -65.25 -22.09 -66.47
N ALA A 658 -65.80 -21.64 -67.60
CA ALA A 658 -65.12 -20.72 -68.52
C ALA A 658 -64.89 -19.32 -67.90
N ALA A 659 -65.86 -18.79 -67.14
CA ALA A 659 -65.74 -17.49 -66.49
C ALA A 659 -64.69 -17.51 -65.36
N ASP A 660 -64.75 -18.52 -64.48
CA ASP A 660 -63.81 -18.76 -63.38
C ASP A 660 -62.35 -18.87 -63.88
N ASN A 661 -62.16 -19.52 -65.03
CA ASN A 661 -60.85 -19.69 -65.67
C ASN A 661 -60.50 -18.57 -66.68
N ALA A 662 -61.27 -17.48 -66.71
CA ALA A 662 -61.07 -16.30 -67.56
C ALA A 662 -60.97 -16.62 -69.08
N ARG A 663 -61.69 -17.64 -69.56
CA ARG A 663 -61.72 -18.09 -70.96
C ARG A 663 -62.69 -17.25 -71.78
N THR A 664 -62.33 -15.99 -72.01
CA THR A 664 -63.19 -14.94 -72.58
C THR A 664 -63.95 -15.32 -73.85
N GLU A 665 -63.34 -16.08 -74.76
CA GLU A 665 -63.98 -16.48 -76.02
C GLU A 665 -64.93 -17.68 -75.86
N ALA A 666 -64.60 -18.64 -74.99
CA ALA A 666 -65.52 -19.73 -74.61
C ALA A 666 -66.75 -19.16 -73.85
N VAL A 667 -66.55 -18.16 -72.99
CA VAL A 667 -67.63 -17.41 -72.33
C VAL A 667 -68.55 -16.77 -73.38
N ARG A 668 -68.01 -16.08 -74.40
CA ARG A 668 -68.82 -15.45 -75.47
C ARG A 668 -69.73 -16.44 -76.19
N GLN A 669 -69.21 -17.62 -76.54
CA GLN A 669 -69.99 -18.67 -77.21
C GLN A 669 -71.07 -19.24 -76.28
N LEU A 670 -70.73 -19.50 -75.01
CA LEU A 670 -71.64 -20.17 -74.06
C LEU A 670 -72.71 -19.25 -73.47
N VAL A 671 -72.53 -17.92 -73.45
CA VAL A 671 -73.54 -16.96 -72.94
C VAL A 671 -74.89 -17.14 -73.63
N GLU A 672 -74.93 -17.35 -74.95
CA GLU A 672 -76.21 -17.49 -75.66
C GLU A 672 -76.91 -18.83 -75.39
N HIS A 673 -76.18 -19.84 -74.93
CA HIS A 673 -76.72 -21.15 -74.57
C HIS A 673 -77.09 -21.27 -73.09
N GLU A 674 -76.38 -20.58 -72.19
CA GLU A 674 -76.45 -20.84 -70.74
C GLU A 674 -76.80 -19.62 -69.85
N LYS A 675 -77.08 -18.45 -70.45
CA LYS A 675 -77.48 -17.25 -69.69
C LYS A 675 -78.65 -17.49 -68.73
N GLY A 676 -78.43 -17.13 -67.46
CA GLY A 676 -79.44 -17.17 -66.40
C GLY A 676 -79.44 -18.44 -65.54
N MET A 677 -78.67 -19.47 -65.88
CA MET A 677 -78.46 -20.61 -64.99
C MET A 677 -77.59 -20.25 -63.79
N LYS A 678 -77.69 -21.08 -62.74
CA LYS A 678 -77.05 -20.87 -61.44
C LYS A 678 -76.51 -22.15 -60.84
N ASP A 679 -75.44 -22.04 -60.06
CA ASP A 679 -74.84 -23.15 -59.32
C ASP A 679 -75.70 -23.58 -58.11
N SER A 680 -75.26 -24.63 -57.40
CA SER A 680 -75.91 -25.09 -56.17
C SER A 680 -75.89 -24.07 -55.01
N GLN A 681 -75.05 -23.03 -55.12
CA GLN A 681 -74.92 -21.92 -54.17
C GLN A 681 -75.64 -20.64 -54.64
N ASN A 682 -76.44 -20.73 -55.72
CA ASN A 682 -77.26 -19.65 -56.29
C ASN A 682 -76.45 -18.50 -56.96
N HIS A 683 -75.17 -18.72 -57.26
CA HIS A 683 -74.31 -17.83 -58.07
C HIS A 683 -74.60 -18.00 -59.56
N SER A 684 -74.35 -16.96 -60.36
CA SER A 684 -74.31 -17.05 -61.83
C SER A 684 -72.93 -16.66 -62.36
N ALA A 685 -72.57 -17.16 -63.55
CA ALA A 685 -71.27 -16.92 -64.19
C ALA A 685 -70.90 -15.43 -64.33
N LEU A 686 -71.88 -14.52 -64.33
CA LEU A 686 -71.66 -13.07 -64.47
C LEU A 686 -71.26 -12.39 -63.15
N LEU A 687 -71.49 -13.00 -61.98
CA LEU A 687 -71.26 -12.36 -60.68
C LEU A 687 -69.80 -12.49 -60.19
N GLY A 688 -69.15 -13.64 -60.41
CA GLY A 688 -67.82 -13.92 -59.85
C GLY A 688 -66.64 -13.25 -60.55
N SER A 689 -66.85 -12.69 -61.75
CA SER A 689 -65.79 -12.07 -62.57
C SER A 689 -65.07 -10.89 -61.90
N GLN A 690 -65.65 -10.27 -60.86
CA GLN A 690 -65.00 -9.19 -60.10
C GLN A 690 -64.22 -9.70 -58.85
N GLU A 691 -64.61 -10.82 -58.24
CA GLU A 691 -63.99 -11.29 -57.00
C GLU A 691 -62.75 -12.17 -57.24
N TRP A 692 -62.72 -13.01 -58.29
CA TRP A 692 -61.58 -13.90 -58.54
C TRP A 692 -60.30 -13.17 -58.96
N ALA A 693 -60.41 -12.03 -59.65
CA ALA A 693 -59.27 -11.21 -60.04
C ALA A 693 -58.42 -10.70 -58.85
N HIS A 694 -58.98 -10.69 -57.64
CA HIS A 694 -58.26 -10.34 -56.42
C HIS A 694 -57.40 -11.47 -55.85
N ARG A 695 -57.83 -12.74 -55.92
CA ARG A 695 -57.08 -13.87 -55.33
C ARG A 695 -55.77 -14.15 -56.07
N SER A 696 -55.79 -14.19 -57.41
CA SER A 696 -54.61 -14.51 -58.24
C SER A 696 -53.46 -13.47 -58.20
N ARG A 697 -53.63 -12.38 -57.44
CA ARG A 697 -52.58 -11.38 -57.15
C ARG A 697 -51.81 -11.65 -55.85
N GLN A 698 -52.38 -12.40 -54.90
CA GLN A 698 -51.72 -12.66 -53.60
C GLN A 698 -50.63 -13.73 -53.72
N ASP A 699 -50.88 -14.86 -54.40
CA ASP A 699 -49.92 -15.99 -54.43
C ASP A 699 -48.58 -15.65 -55.10
N ARG A 700 -48.56 -14.68 -56.03
CA ARG A 700 -47.32 -14.21 -56.67
C ARG A 700 -46.37 -13.41 -55.78
N HIS A 701 -46.77 -13.06 -54.55
CA HIS A 701 -45.95 -12.30 -53.61
C HIS A 701 -45.24 -13.15 -52.54
N SER A 702 -45.42 -14.48 -52.53
CA SER A 702 -44.85 -15.38 -51.50
C SER A 702 -43.60 -16.15 -51.94
N SER A 703 -42.91 -15.75 -53.02
CA SER A 703 -41.72 -16.46 -53.54
C SER A 703 -40.73 -15.52 -54.25
N ARG A 704 -40.22 -14.53 -53.52
CA ARG A 704 -39.04 -13.72 -53.87
C ARG A 704 -38.16 -13.49 -52.65
#